data_AF-A0A3M7KXY5-F1
#
_entry.id   AF-A0A3M7KXY5-F1
#
_cell.length_a   1.000
_cell.length_b   1.000
_cell.length_c   1.000
_cell.angle_alpha   90.00
_cell.angle_beta   90.00
_cell.angle_gamma   90.00
#
_symmetry.space_group_name_H-M   'P 1'
#
loop_
_entity.id
_entity.type
_entity.pdbx_description
1 polymer ?
#
loop_
_entity_poly.entity_id
_entity_poly.type
_entity_poly.pdbx_seq_one_letter_code
_entity_poly.pdbx_strand_id
1 'polypeptide(L)'
;MRDDKPAVFSNAPDTQLRPVLTAAAWTAADMRAREHEWTYHLTPNDIQELDEALVLARATGKPIHELTQEDFPLPLLAPKLRALGSEVVHGRGFQIIKGVPVERWSREESVTAYWGMGLRWGRAVSNNAAGHLVGHIKDIGHDPLDPSTRLFATRAAQPFHNDAADVVGLLCLTLGESGGLSSWTSSVSVYNAVLAARPDLARLLTQPWVWDRKGEVPPGKPPTFAMPVFNHHAGHLSVNWSSNYFLAAQRHPGVPALTPAHLEAIALVDALAASDALRLDAMLAPGDVQLLSNHTVFHARSAFTDSPERKRHLLRLWLAPEDDRPLPEAYREILGGSVEGAEWNPDMTAIASPWAHSSPSYSLFGGSGFLSDDDLHSQHDSVLTVSGSASPTTSPKEAVAAPHPFTPAALRQCAKQVNMRLMHAHSPADIFCIVADGLEFFDSINLTAAFQRLAKFLAAHPRERPAVLSSPVFHSLAGMMVEQCHTGAFNPQSTSNAWWAVSKLFGGDAPAPPALLTALEAALGACLASGAESARPNAQAVSSTWYAWGRMGAYLPGTRVRDALWDRTYALALNFDSQGLGEGAAASKEVHAWTSTFNPTSAFSSRPWSPPCPSASEWAYGSADPSIGMWAPGPSSRGSSRQGSPTRVQDATNAVAWRGMGGALGDLDLDSWSSAVWSPAGAQSGGPPALRSEAAEFTAAGLFLTNRPAQLRVR
;
A
#
# COMPACT_ATOMS: atom_id res chain seq x y z
N MET A 1 16.27 21.61 -34.40
CA MET A 1 16.81 21.11 -33.12
C MET A 1 16.49 22.19 -32.09
N ARG A 2 15.79 21.85 -31.02
CA ARG A 2 15.62 22.71 -29.84
C ARG A 2 16.40 22.03 -28.72
N ASP A 3 17.38 22.71 -28.15
CA ASP A 3 18.14 22.20 -27.01
C ASP A 3 17.38 22.56 -25.74
N ASP A 4 16.67 21.60 -25.17
CA ASP A 4 16.09 21.72 -23.84
C ASP A 4 17.21 21.67 -22.80
N LYS A 5 17.50 22.83 -22.18
CA LYS A 5 18.32 22.88 -20.97
C LYS A 5 17.46 22.48 -19.77
N PRO A 6 17.94 21.58 -18.88
CA PRO A 6 17.21 21.25 -17.66
C PRO A 6 17.13 22.47 -16.73
N ALA A 7 16.00 22.63 -16.06
CA ALA A 7 15.80 23.70 -15.08
C ALA A 7 16.74 23.53 -13.88
N VAL A 8 17.62 24.49 -13.66
CA VAL A 8 18.51 24.52 -12.49
C VAL A 8 17.76 25.15 -11.32
N PHE A 9 17.23 24.32 -10.44
CA PHE A 9 16.71 24.76 -9.14
C PHE A 9 17.87 25.07 -8.20
N SER A 10 18.31 26.34 -8.18
CA SER A 10 19.40 26.80 -7.32
C SER A 10 18.89 27.19 -5.93
N ASN A 11 19.09 26.32 -4.94
CA ASN A 11 19.35 26.81 -3.59
C ASN A 11 20.70 27.56 -3.60
N ALA A 12 20.78 28.71 -2.94
CA ALA A 12 21.93 29.62 -3.07
C ALA A 12 23.26 28.95 -2.63
N PRO A 13 24.34 29.07 -3.42
CA PRO A 13 25.53 28.22 -3.26
C PRO A 13 26.49 28.60 -2.12
N ASP A 14 26.16 29.54 -1.23
CA ASP A 14 27.12 30.10 -0.26
C ASP A 14 26.58 30.37 1.16
N THR A 15 25.55 29.62 1.60
CA THR A 15 25.25 29.53 3.04
C THR A 15 26.10 28.43 3.68
N GLN A 16 27.04 28.85 4.53
CA GLN A 16 27.78 27.94 5.43
C GLN A 16 26.78 27.11 6.25
N LEU A 17 26.78 25.78 6.05
CA LEU A 17 25.98 24.86 6.85
C LEU A 17 26.39 24.95 8.32
N ARG A 18 25.41 24.94 9.22
CA ARG A 18 25.60 25.10 10.67
C ARG A 18 24.74 24.09 11.42
N PRO A 19 25.20 23.58 12.58
CA PRO A 19 24.39 22.73 13.42
C PRO A 19 23.06 23.38 13.78
N VAL A 20 21.98 22.61 13.73
CA VAL A 20 20.62 23.03 14.07
C VAL A 20 20.36 22.63 15.52
N LEU A 21 20.16 23.63 16.39
CA LEU A 21 20.00 23.47 17.82
C LEU A 21 18.56 23.81 18.24
N THR A 22 17.63 22.88 17.98
CA THR A 22 16.20 23.01 18.31
C THR A 22 15.75 21.90 19.26
N ALA A 23 14.52 21.97 19.78
CA ALA A 23 13.95 20.91 20.62
C ALA A 23 13.90 19.53 19.94
N ALA A 24 13.90 19.48 18.61
CA ALA A 24 14.00 18.26 17.81
C ALA A 24 15.43 17.68 17.76
N ALA A 25 16.48 18.41 18.15
CA ALA A 25 17.88 17.96 18.09
C ALA A 25 18.31 17.17 19.35
N TRP A 26 17.64 16.04 19.62
CA TRP A 26 17.87 15.18 20.79
C TRP A 26 18.69 13.91 20.48
N THR A 27 19.31 13.31 21.51
CA THR A 27 19.87 11.95 21.45
C THR A 27 18.94 10.92 22.11
N ALA A 28 19.16 9.64 21.85
CA ALA A 28 18.37 8.58 22.47
C ALA A 28 18.57 8.52 24.00
N ALA A 29 19.75 8.91 24.51
CA ALA A 29 19.98 9.02 25.94
C ALA A 29 19.11 10.12 26.58
N ASP A 30 19.05 11.30 25.97
CA ASP A 30 18.26 12.44 26.47
C ASP A 30 16.76 12.16 26.51
N MET A 31 16.27 11.37 25.55
CA MET A 31 14.86 10.97 25.48
C MET A 31 14.53 9.81 26.44
N ARG A 32 15.39 8.80 26.57
CA ARG A 32 15.19 7.72 27.56
C ARG A 32 15.14 8.26 29.00
N ALA A 33 15.97 9.25 29.32
CA ALA A 33 15.94 9.92 30.63
C ALA A 33 14.64 10.71 30.90
N ARG A 34 13.85 11.01 29.86
CA ARG A 34 12.67 11.89 29.89
C ARG A 34 11.41 11.23 29.31
N GLU A 35 11.26 9.91 29.45
CA GLU A 35 10.11 9.15 28.92
C GLU A 35 8.74 9.73 29.34
N HIS A 36 8.66 10.26 30.56
CA HIS A 36 7.46 10.91 31.09
C HIS A 36 7.05 12.22 30.36
N GLU A 37 7.95 12.84 29.57
CA GLU A 37 7.66 14.05 28.78
C GLU A 37 7.10 13.74 27.38
N TRP A 38 7.20 12.49 26.93
CA TRP A 38 6.75 12.04 25.60
C TRP A 38 5.83 10.82 25.61
N THR A 39 5.50 10.28 26.78
CA THR A 39 4.44 9.26 26.96
C THR A 39 3.26 9.85 27.73
N TYR A 40 2.09 9.93 27.10
CA TYR A 40 0.82 10.26 27.77
C TYR A 40 -0.03 8.99 27.94
N HIS A 41 -0.43 8.66 29.16
CA HIS A 41 -1.39 7.59 29.41
C HIS A 41 -2.80 8.16 29.47
N LEU A 42 -3.73 7.62 28.67
CA LEU A 42 -5.14 7.97 28.78
C LEU A 42 -5.66 7.58 30.18
N THR A 43 -6.28 8.54 30.86
CA THR A 43 -6.92 8.32 32.16
C THR A 43 -8.29 7.66 31.96
N PRO A 44 -8.89 7.05 33.02
CA PRO A 44 -10.25 6.52 32.93
C PRO A 44 -11.28 7.56 32.45
N ASN A 45 -11.09 8.83 32.82
CA ASN A 45 -11.95 9.94 32.37
C ASN A 45 -11.75 10.26 30.88
N ASP A 46 -10.51 10.21 30.39
CA ASP A 46 -10.22 10.38 28.95
C ASP A 46 -10.87 9.25 28.12
N ILE A 47 -10.84 8.02 28.66
CA ILE A 47 -11.47 6.85 28.02
C ILE A 47 -12.99 6.97 28.02
N GLN A 48 -13.61 7.38 29.15
CA GLN A 48 -15.04 7.62 29.22
C GLN A 48 -15.50 8.70 28.23
N GLU A 49 -14.74 9.80 28.10
CA GLU A 49 -15.06 10.87 27.15
C GLU A 49 -14.98 10.37 25.69
N LEU A 50 -14.04 9.48 25.36
CA LEU A 50 -13.98 8.81 24.05
C LEU A 50 -15.17 7.87 23.80
N ASP A 51 -15.64 7.13 24.81
CA ASP A 51 -16.85 6.29 24.71
C ASP A 51 -18.11 7.15 24.48
N GLU A 52 -18.24 8.27 25.19
CA GLU A 52 -19.36 9.22 25.03
C GLU A 52 -19.34 9.89 23.64
N ALA A 53 -18.17 10.31 23.17
CA ALA A 53 -18.01 10.88 21.84
C ALA A 53 -18.30 9.88 20.70
N LEU A 54 -17.98 8.59 20.88
CA LEU A 54 -18.33 7.53 19.93
C LEU A 54 -19.84 7.35 19.76
N VAL A 55 -20.61 7.45 20.86
CA VAL A 55 -22.08 7.38 20.80
C VAL A 55 -22.65 8.55 20.00
N LEU A 56 -22.14 9.76 20.24
CA LEU A 56 -22.58 10.98 19.55
C LEU A 56 -22.24 10.93 18.04
N ALA A 57 -21.00 10.58 17.69
CA ALA A 57 -20.56 10.49 16.30
C ALA A 57 -21.40 9.50 15.49
N ARG A 58 -21.72 8.34 16.07
CA ARG A 58 -22.61 7.34 15.44
C ARG A 58 -24.04 7.84 15.26
N ALA A 59 -24.57 8.59 16.23
CA ALA A 59 -25.91 9.16 16.14
C ALA A 59 -26.08 10.15 14.97
N THR A 60 -24.98 10.70 14.43
CA THR A 60 -25.02 11.55 13.22
C THR A 60 -25.34 10.79 11.94
N GLY A 61 -25.05 9.47 11.89
CA GLY A 61 -25.12 8.66 10.66
C GLY A 61 -24.12 9.04 9.55
N LYS A 62 -23.21 9.99 9.79
CA LYS A 62 -22.21 10.44 8.82
C LYS A 62 -21.16 9.34 8.57
N PRO A 63 -20.64 9.20 7.34
CA PRO A 63 -19.45 8.39 7.09
C PRO A 63 -18.23 9.03 7.77
N ILE A 64 -17.25 8.21 8.19
CA ILE A 64 -16.14 8.66 9.05
C ILE A 64 -15.40 9.89 8.47
N HIS A 65 -15.22 9.97 7.16
CA HIS A 65 -14.52 11.08 6.51
C HIS A 65 -15.27 12.43 6.53
N GLU A 66 -16.56 12.44 6.85
CA GLU A 66 -17.39 13.64 7.04
C GLU A 66 -17.53 14.03 8.53
N LEU A 67 -17.02 13.22 9.47
CA LEU A 67 -17.06 13.54 10.90
C LEU A 67 -16.11 14.70 11.20
N THR A 68 -16.64 15.74 11.84
CA THR A 68 -15.93 16.94 12.28
C THR A 68 -15.61 16.91 13.78
N GLN A 69 -14.92 17.94 14.29
CA GLN A 69 -14.68 18.08 15.73
C GLN A 69 -15.97 18.26 16.56
N GLU A 70 -17.06 18.74 15.94
CA GLU A 70 -18.36 18.93 16.57
C GLU A 70 -19.13 17.60 16.68
N ASP A 71 -19.00 16.74 15.68
CA ASP A 71 -19.59 15.39 15.68
C ASP A 71 -18.90 14.43 16.66
N PHE A 72 -17.63 14.71 17.01
CA PHE A 72 -16.84 13.95 17.98
C PHE A 72 -16.30 14.88 19.09
N PRO A 73 -17.16 15.34 20.03
CA PRO A 73 -16.80 16.34 21.03
C PRO A 73 -15.92 15.74 22.14
N LEU A 74 -14.83 16.43 22.48
CA LEU A 74 -13.87 16.04 23.53
C LEU A 74 -13.46 17.28 24.37
N PRO A 75 -14.39 17.91 25.13
CA PRO A 75 -14.10 19.15 25.86
C PRO A 75 -12.90 19.09 26.82
N LEU A 76 -12.62 17.94 27.45
CA LEU A 76 -11.53 17.76 28.43
C LEU A 76 -10.26 17.17 27.81
N LEU A 77 -10.40 16.22 26.88
CA LEU A 77 -9.28 15.54 26.22
C LEU A 77 -8.72 16.34 25.03
N ALA A 78 -9.52 17.06 24.24
CA ALA A 78 -9.01 17.80 23.07
C ALA A 78 -7.94 18.86 23.40
N PRO A 79 -8.01 19.63 24.51
CA PRO A 79 -6.90 20.51 24.91
C PRO A 79 -5.58 19.75 25.11
N LYS A 80 -5.64 18.55 25.69
CA LYS A 80 -4.48 17.68 25.89
C LYS A 80 -3.96 17.18 24.54
N LEU A 81 -4.82 16.63 23.69
CA LEU A 81 -4.44 16.11 22.37
C LEU A 81 -3.79 17.19 21.50
N ARG A 82 -4.28 18.44 21.54
CA ARG A 82 -3.65 19.59 20.86
C ARG A 82 -2.26 19.90 21.41
N ALA A 83 -2.07 19.90 22.73
CA ALA A 83 -0.74 20.09 23.33
C ALA A 83 0.24 18.99 22.90
N LEU A 84 -0.21 17.74 22.84
CA LEU A 84 0.58 16.61 22.33
C LEU A 84 0.94 16.79 20.85
N GLY A 85 -0.01 17.25 20.01
CA GLY A 85 0.26 17.59 18.61
C GLY A 85 1.27 18.74 18.46
N SER A 86 1.19 19.77 19.30
CA SER A 86 2.12 20.90 19.31
C SER A 86 3.56 20.47 19.61
N GLU A 87 3.78 19.53 20.54
CA GLU A 87 5.10 18.95 20.81
C GLU A 87 5.64 18.09 19.65
N VAL A 88 4.76 17.52 18.82
CA VAL A 88 5.14 16.82 17.58
C VAL A 88 5.54 17.83 16.49
N VAL A 89 4.81 18.93 16.33
CA VAL A 89 5.04 19.89 15.22
C VAL A 89 6.21 20.85 15.50
N HIS A 90 6.25 21.45 16.69
CA HIS A 90 7.22 22.49 17.06
C HIS A 90 8.26 22.04 18.11
N GLY A 91 7.96 20.98 18.86
CA GLY A 91 8.78 20.49 19.96
C GLY A 91 9.81 19.43 19.55
N ARG A 92 9.72 18.24 20.15
CA ARG A 92 10.68 17.12 19.95
C ARG A 92 10.42 16.31 18.69
N GLY A 93 9.32 16.51 17.98
CA GLY A 93 9.02 15.79 16.74
C GLY A 93 8.23 14.48 16.92
N PHE A 94 7.93 14.05 18.15
CA PHE A 94 7.18 12.81 18.39
C PHE A 94 6.46 12.79 19.75
N GLN A 95 5.43 11.93 19.86
CA GLN A 95 4.72 11.62 21.10
C GLN A 95 4.18 10.17 21.06
N ILE A 96 4.12 9.51 22.21
CA ILE A 96 3.37 8.26 22.42
C ILE A 96 2.15 8.54 23.30
N ILE A 97 0.99 8.02 22.92
CA ILE A 97 -0.24 8.00 23.72
C ILE A 97 -0.58 6.54 23.98
N LYS A 98 -0.78 6.14 25.25
CA LYS A 98 -1.02 4.75 25.64
C LYS A 98 -2.42 4.55 26.19
N GLY A 99 -3.02 3.39 25.90
CA GLY A 99 -4.27 2.93 26.53
C GLY A 99 -5.57 3.29 25.79
N VAL A 100 -5.55 3.50 24.48
CA VAL A 100 -6.79 3.54 23.67
C VAL A 100 -7.44 2.15 23.75
N PRO A 101 -8.71 2.00 24.17
CA PRO A 101 -9.28 0.70 24.54
C PRO A 101 -9.75 -0.14 23.33
N VAL A 102 -8.89 -0.30 22.32
CA VAL A 102 -9.19 -0.99 21.04
C VAL A 102 -9.62 -2.45 21.20
N GLU A 103 -9.30 -3.10 22.32
CA GLU A 103 -9.72 -4.47 22.63
C GLU A 103 -11.18 -4.54 23.13
N ARG A 104 -11.74 -3.45 23.65
CA ARG A 104 -13.16 -3.36 24.04
C ARG A 104 -14.05 -2.94 22.86
N TRP A 105 -13.45 -2.25 21.89
CA TRP A 105 -14.15 -1.60 20.80
C TRP A 105 -14.23 -2.47 19.56
N SER A 106 -15.28 -2.26 18.77
CA SER A 106 -15.33 -2.76 17.39
C SER A 106 -14.23 -2.12 16.53
N ARG A 107 -13.95 -2.69 15.35
CA ARG A 107 -13.01 -2.08 14.40
C ARG A 107 -13.48 -0.69 13.94
N GLU A 108 -14.78 -0.54 13.72
CA GLU A 108 -15.40 0.73 13.32
C GLU A 108 -15.28 1.78 14.44
N GLU A 109 -15.54 1.39 15.70
CA GLU A 109 -15.32 2.25 16.88
C GLU A 109 -13.85 2.66 17.00
N SER A 110 -12.93 1.71 16.87
CA SER A 110 -11.49 1.99 16.93
C SER A 110 -11.03 2.96 15.84
N VAL A 111 -11.53 2.82 14.60
CA VAL A 111 -11.25 3.76 13.50
C VAL A 111 -11.90 5.13 13.77
N THR A 112 -13.14 5.15 14.28
CA THR A 112 -13.91 6.39 14.52
C THR A 112 -13.32 7.20 15.67
N ALA A 113 -12.95 6.57 16.78
CA ALA A 113 -12.26 7.22 17.88
C ALA A 113 -10.88 7.73 17.46
N TYR A 114 -10.13 6.93 16.69
CA TYR A 114 -8.83 7.34 16.18
C TYR A 114 -8.93 8.52 15.20
N TRP A 115 -9.96 8.55 14.35
CA TRP A 115 -10.31 9.71 13.52
C TRP A 115 -10.62 10.95 14.38
N GLY A 116 -11.52 10.81 15.36
CA GLY A 116 -11.90 11.89 16.27
C GLY A 116 -10.73 12.49 17.05
N MET A 117 -9.78 11.66 17.48
CA MET A 117 -8.50 12.10 18.04
C MET A 117 -7.64 12.81 16.98
N GLY A 118 -7.53 12.22 15.77
CA GLY A 118 -6.80 12.74 14.61
C GLY A 118 -7.16 14.18 14.23
N LEU A 119 -8.46 14.51 14.26
CA LEU A 119 -8.97 15.86 14.02
C LEU A 119 -8.43 16.93 14.98
N ARG A 120 -7.77 16.54 16.08
CA ARG A 120 -7.13 17.47 17.04
C ARG A 120 -5.64 17.70 16.76
N TRP A 121 -5.07 17.00 15.78
CA TRP A 121 -3.67 17.14 15.35
C TRP A 121 -3.53 17.74 13.94
N GLY A 122 -4.58 17.65 13.12
CA GLY A 122 -4.63 18.27 11.80
C GLY A 122 -5.74 17.71 10.92
N ARG A 123 -5.77 18.17 9.66
CA ARG A 123 -6.64 17.62 8.62
C ARG A 123 -6.06 16.31 8.10
N ALA A 124 -6.87 15.25 8.08
CA ALA A 124 -6.46 13.98 7.48
C ALA A 124 -6.21 14.13 5.96
N VAL A 125 -5.10 13.56 5.47
CA VAL A 125 -4.74 13.55 4.06
C VAL A 125 -4.58 12.11 3.54
N SER A 126 -4.58 11.95 2.21
CA SER A 126 -4.59 10.63 1.59
C SER A 126 -3.28 9.87 1.79
N ASN A 127 -3.37 8.61 2.22
CA ASN A 127 -2.24 7.72 2.47
C ASN A 127 -1.63 7.10 1.18
N ASN A 128 -2.38 7.14 0.07
CA ASN A 128 -2.05 6.50 -1.21
C ASN A 128 -2.93 7.03 -2.35
N ALA A 129 -2.55 6.74 -3.59
CA ALA A 129 -3.29 7.10 -4.81
C ALA A 129 -4.76 6.62 -4.87
N ALA A 130 -5.19 5.69 -4.01
CA ALA A 130 -6.58 5.23 -3.93
C ALA A 130 -7.46 6.04 -2.95
N GLY A 131 -6.96 7.13 -2.36
CA GLY A 131 -7.78 8.05 -1.58
C GLY A 131 -7.94 7.70 -0.10
N HIS A 132 -7.37 6.59 0.39
CA HIS A 132 -7.55 6.14 1.77
C HIS A 132 -7.07 7.18 2.80
N LEU A 133 -7.96 7.69 3.64
CA LEU A 133 -7.62 8.66 4.69
C LEU A 133 -7.13 7.97 5.98
N VAL A 134 -7.64 6.77 6.27
CA VAL A 134 -7.09 5.86 7.29
C VAL A 134 -6.44 4.67 6.58
N GLY A 135 -5.11 4.57 6.66
CA GLY A 135 -4.34 3.49 6.03
C GLY A 135 -4.26 2.25 6.91
N HIS A 136 -4.48 1.07 6.34
CA HIS A 136 -4.27 -0.20 7.06
C HIS A 136 -2.82 -0.68 6.89
N ILE A 137 -2.06 -0.74 7.99
CA ILE A 137 -0.65 -1.16 8.02
C ILE A 137 -0.58 -2.59 8.54
N LYS A 138 -0.55 -3.55 7.61
CA LYS A 138 -0.51 -5.00 7.83
C LYS A 138 0.15 -5.70 6.64
N ASP A 139 0.62 -6.93 6.84
CA ASP A 139 1.01 -7.77 5.70
C ASP A 139 -0.22 -8.13 4.86
N ILE A 140 -0.19 -7.75 3.58
CA ILE A 140 -1.15 -8.18 2.56
C ILE A 140 -0.47 -9.05 1.48
N GLY A 141 0.75 -9.50 1.76
CA GLY A 141 1.50 -10.44 0.92
C GLY A 141 2.17 -9.82 -0.29
N HIS A 142 2.34 -8.49 -0.36
CA HIS A 142 3.10 -7.86 -1.44
C HIS A 142 4.56 -8.37 -1.47
N ASP A 143 5.19 -8.39 -2.65
CA ASP A 143 6.58 -8.82 -2.78
C ASP A 143 7.52 -7.68 -2.30
N PRO A 144 8.30 -7.86 -1.21
CA PRO A 144 9.23 -6.83 -0.74
C PRO A 144 10.42 -6.59 -1.69
N LEU A 145 10.64 -7.46 -2.68
CA LEU A 145 11.70 -7.31 -3.69
C LEU A 145 11.25 -6.52 -4.93
N ASP A 146 9.94 -6.29 -5.11
CA ASP A 146 9.43 -5.44 -6.18
C ASP A 146 9.75 -3.95 -5.86
N PRO A 147 10.46 -3.21 -6.73
CA PRO A 147 10.82 -1.82 -6.48
C PRO A 147 9.60 -0.88 -6.36
N SER A 148 8.44 -1.25 -6.89
CA SER A 148 7.18 -0.51 -6.71
C SER A 148 6.50 -0.76 -5.36
N THR A 149 6.82 -1.86 -4.66
CA THR A 149 6.21 -2.17 -3.36
C THR A 149 6.51 -1.08 -2.33
N ARG A 150 5.46 -0.69 -1.60
CA ARG A 150 5.54 0.07 -0.35
C ARG A 150 5.62 -0.92 0.81
N LEU A 151 6.77 -0.97 1.51
CA LEU A 151 7.15 -2.05 2.44
C LEU A 151 6.18 -2.25 3.61
N PHE A 152 5.37 -1.25 3.96
CA PHE A 152 4.36 -1.34 5.00
C PHE A 152 3.36 -2.50 4.76
N ALA A 153 3.12 -2.86 3.49
CA ALA A 153 2.25 -3.93 3.01
C ALA A 153 2.86 -5.35 3.11
N THR A 154 4.04 -5.48 3.75
CA THR A 154 4.84 -6.71 3.82
C THR A 154 5.37 -6.96 5.24
N ARG A 155 5.85 -8.18 5.50
CA ARG A 155 6.58 -8.59 6.72
C ARG A 155 8.04 -8.14 6.82
N ALA A 156 8.63 -7.66 5.73
CA ALA A 156 10.04 -7.27 5.69
C ALA A 156 10.35 -6.10 6.64
N ALA A 157 11.62 -5.91 7.01
CA ALA A 157 12.01 -4.68 7.70
C ALA A 157 11.73 -3.47 6.80
N GLN A 158 11.22 -2.39 7.37
CA GLN A 158 11.07 -1.10 6.72
C GLN A 158 12.16 -0.17 7.26
N PRO A 159 13.19 0.18 6.47
CA PRO A 159 14.30 1.02 6.92
C PRO A 159 13.87 2.41 7.39
N PHE A 160 14.82 3.17 7.94
CA PHE A 160 14.59 4.57 8.32
C PHE A 160 14.14 5.38 7.11
N HIS A 161 13.01 6.06 7.26
CA HIS A 161 12.41 6.86 6.22
C HIS A 161 11.49 7.94 6.80
N ASN A 162 10.99 8.79 5.90
CA ASN A 162 9.83 9.64 6.08
C ASN A 162 8.71 9.19 5.13
N ASP A 163 7.47 9.44 5.53
CA ASP A 163 6.28 9.27 4.69
C ASP A 163 5.99 10.56 3.89
N ALA A 164 5.01 10.52 2.99
CA ALA A 164 4.57 11.68 2.19
C ALA A 164 3.47 12.50 2.91
N ALA A 165 3.76 12.94 4.13
CA ALA A 165 2.84 13.70 4.99
C ALA A 165 3.63 14.64 5.93
N ASP A 166 2.95 15.55 6.63
CA ASP A 166 3.57 16.41 7.64
C ASP A 166 3.70 15.69 8.99
N VAL A 167 2.57 15.15 9.47
CA VAL A 167 2.49 14.31 10.67
C VAL A 167 1.97 12.91 10.31
N VAL A 168 2.61 11.88 10.87
CA VAL A 168 2.19 10.48 10.80
C VAL A 168 1.70 10.05 12.17
N GLY A 169 0.48 9.52 12.23
CA GLY A 169 -0.03 8.80 13.39
C GLY A 169 -0.11 7.30 13.10
N LEU A 170 0.26 6.45 14.07
CA LEU A 170 0.10 5.00 14.03
C LEU A 170 -0.61 4.49 15.30
N LEU A 171 -1.85 4.01 15.20
CA LEU A 171 -2.55 3.28 16.27
C LEU A 171 -2.35 1.77 16.10
N CYS A 172 -1.87 1.08 17.13
CA CYS A 172 -1.80 -0.38 17.12
C CYS A 172 -3.13 -1.03 17.53
N LEU A 173 -3.65 -1.91 16.66
CA LEU A 173 -4.82 -2.76 16.98
C LEU A 173 -4.38 -4.14 17.45
N THR A 174 -3.44 -4.77 16.73
CA THR A 174 -2.94 -6.13 17.05
C THR A 174 -1.45 -6.26 16.73
N LEU A 175 -0.75 -7.03 17.57
CA LEU A 175 0.63 -7.42 17.36
C LEU A 175 0.76 -8.57 16.35
N GLY A 176 1.96 -8.73 15.79
CA GLY A 176 2.35 -9.96 15.12
C GLY A 176 2.70 -11.06 16.13
N GLU A 177 3.10 -12.22 15.62
CA GLU A 177 3.60 -13.34 16.42
C GLU A 177 4.96 -13.03 17.06
N SER A 178 5.85 -12.37 16.32
CA SER A 178 7.13 -11.85 16.82
C SER A 178 7.67 -10.71 15.95
N GLY A 179 8.58 -9.89 16.50
CA GLY A 179 9.19 -8.77 15.80
C GLY A 179 8.24 -7.59 15.57
N GLY A 180 8.55 -6.73 14.61
CA GLY A 180 7.70 -5.58 14.26
C GLY A 180 7.86 -4.36 15.17
N LEU A 181 9.01 -4.30 15.86
CA LEU A 181 9.46 -3.21 16.72
C LEU A 181 9.42 -1.89 15.94
N SER A 182 8.90 -0.83 16.55
CA SER A 182 8.83 0.50 15.95
C SER A 182 10.02 1.31 16.45
N SER A 183 10.80 1.87 15.53
CA SER A 183 12.05 2.58 15.83
C SER A 183 11.98 3.99 15.26
N TRP A 184 12.52 4.99 15.96
CA TRP A 184 12.56 6.37 15.47
C TRP A 184 13.76 7.15 15.99
N THR A 185 14.17 8.14 15.20
CA THR A 185 15.42 8.88 15.38
C THR A 185 15.24 10.32 14.91
N SER A 186 15.77 11.31 15.66
CA SER A 186 15.79 12.70 15.20
C SER A 186 16.59 12.85 13.89
N SER A 187 15.93 13.31 12.83
CA SER A 187 16.59 13.64 11.56
C SER A 187 17.47 14.89 11.67
N VAL A 188 17.16 15.78 12.62
CA VAL A 188 17.96 16.97 12.95
C VAL A 188 19.28 16.58 13.62
N SER A 189 19.26 15.60 14.54
CA SER A 189 20.49 15.05 15.14
C SER A 189 21.32 14.27 14.14
N VAL A 190 20.69 13.53 13.21
CA VAL A 190 21.41 12.90 12.09
C VAL A 190 22.05 13.95 11.18
N TYR A 191 21.34 15.03 10.82
CA TYR A 191 21.93 16.16 10.08
C TYR A 191 23.16 16.73 10.79
N ASN A 192 23.07 17.00 12.10
CA ASN A 192 24.18 17.53 12.90
C ASN A 192 25.38 16.58 12.90
N ALA A 193 25.15 15.26 13.03
CA ALA A 193 26.20 14.25 13.01
C ALA A 193 26.84 14.10 11.61
N VAL A 194 26.06 14.14 10.53
CA VAL A 194 26.58 14.16 9.15
C VAL A 194 27.41 15.43 8.91
N LEU A 195 26.93 16.59 9.33
CA LEU A 195 27.66 17.86 9.19
C LEU A 195 28.99 17.85 9.97
N ALA A 196 29.03 17.26 11.16
CA ALA A 196 30.25 17.14 11.96
C ALA A 196 31.26 16.16 11.36
N ALA A 197 30.80 15.00 10.88
CA ALA A 197 31.68 13.95 10.35
C ALA A 197 32.11 14.20 8.89
N ARG A 198 31.20 14.67 8.04
CA ARG A 198 31.37 14.84 6.59
C ARG A 198 30.61 16.07 6.06
N PRO A 199 31.15 17.30 6.26
CA PRO A 199 30.55 18.54 5.76
C PRO A 199 30.33 18.56 4.24
N ASP A 200 31.12 17.80 3.48
CA ASP A 200 30.99 17.60 2.04
C ASP A 200 29.73 16.79 1.68
N LEU A 201 29.44 15.72 2.41
CA LEU A 201 28.22 14.92 2.24
C LEU A 201 26.98 15.66 2.77
N ALA A 202 27.12 16.41 3.86
CA ALA A 202 26.06 17.31 4.32
C ALA A 202 25.66 18.31 3.22
N ARG A 203 26.64 18.90 2.51
CA ARG A 203 26.39 19.76 1.35
C ARG A 203 25.73 19.00 0.19
N LEU A 204 26.18 17.78 -0.12
CA LEU A 204 25.56 16.93 -1.16
C LEU A 204 24.07 16.64 -0.86
N LEU A 205 23.73 16.43 0.41
CA LEU A 205 22.35 16.16 0.85
C LEU A 205 21.44 17.41 0.81
N THR A 206 21.98 18.62 0.62
CA THR A 206 21.21 19.86 0.36
C THR A 206 20.99 20.15 -1.14
N GLN A 207 21.62 19.39 -2.03
CA GLN A 207 21.37 19.45 -3.48
C GLN A 207 20.12 18.61 -3.84
N PRO A 208 19.49 18.77 -5.02
CA PRO A 208 18.34 17.95 -5.41
C PRO A 208 18.70 16.48 -5.65
N TRP A 209 18.03 15.55 -4.97
CA TRP A 209 18.09 14.11 -5.22
C TRP A 209 16.87 13.66 -6.03
N VAL A 210 17.01 12.64 -6.88
CA VAL A 210 15.90 12.12 -7.71
C VAL A 210 15.18 10.98 -7.00
N TRP A 211 13.88 11.12 -6.81
CA TRP A 211 12.98 10.21 -6.11
C TRP A 211 12.08 9.48 -7.10
N ASP A 212 11.79 8.20 -6.86
CA ASP A 212 10.80 7.42 -7.60
C ASP A 212 9.38 7.64 -7.04
N ARG A 213 8.37 7.82 -7.90
CA ARG A 213 6.97 7.88 -7.45
C ARG A 213 6.35 6.51 -7.15
N LYS A 214 7.09 5.42 -7.36
CA LYS A 214 6.69 4.01 -7.19
C LYS A 214 5.37 3.64 -7.90
N GLY A 215 5.05 4.33 -8.98
CA GLY A 215 3.80 4.13 -9.75
C GLY A 215 2.63 5.03 -9.32
N GLU A 216 2.71 5.70 -8.16
CA GLU A 216 1.75 6.73 -7.74
C GLU A 216 2.07 8.06 -8.45
N VAL A 217 1.93 8.08 -9.79
CA VAL A 217 2.28 9.21 -10.66
C VAL A 217 1.05 10.10 -10.90
N PRO A 218 1.05 11.38 -10.46
CA PRO A 218 -0.05 12.29 -10.73
C PRO A 218 -0.22 12.58 -12.24
N PRO A 219 -1.43 12.88 -12.73
CA PRO A 219 -1.66 13.27 -14.11
C PRO A 219 -0.73 14.41 -14.55
N GLY A 220 -0.05 14.23 -15.69
CA GLY A 220 0.87 15.22 -16.26
C GLY A 220 2.24 15.34 -15.55
N LYS A 221 2.53 14.54 -14.52
CA LYS A 221 3.85 14.50 -13.87
C LYS A 221 4.74 13.37 -14.40
N PRO A 222 6.07 13.52 -14.39
CA PRO A 222 7.01 12.42 -14.65
C PRO A 222 6.95 11.34 -13.55
N PRO A 223 7.43 10.11 -13.81
CA PRO A 223 7.43 9.00 -12.84
C PRO A 223 8.44 9.18 -11.70
N THR A 224 9.25 10.24 -11.75
CA THR A 224 10.22 10.66 -10.74
C THR A 224 10.03 12.14 -10.43
N PHE A 225 10.61 12.63 -9.33
CA PHE A 225 10.72 14.06 -9.03
C PHE A 225 12.08 14.35 -8.37
N ALA A 226 12.45 15.62 -8.25
CA ALA A 226 13.71 16.03 -7.63
C ALA A 226 13.47 16.89 -6.39
N MET A 227 14.08 16.53 -5.26
CA MET A 227 13.99 17.27 -4.00
C MET A 227 15.23 16.98 -3.13
N PRO A 228 15.81 17.98 -2.45
CA PRO A 228 16.88 17.74 -1.47
C PRO A 228 16.44 16.88 -0.29
N VAL A 229 17.41 16.27 0.38
CA VAL A 229 17.18 15.55 1.65
C VAL A 229 17.10 16.54 2.80
N PHE A 230 18.09 17.42 2.91
CA PHE A 230 18.16 18.47 3.92
C PHE A 230 17.69 19.79 3.33
N ASN A 231 16.53 20.26 3.75
CA ASN A 231 15.89 21.45 3.22
C ASN A 231 15.89 22.56 4.28
N HIS A 232 16.81 23.52 4.14
CA HIS A 232 16.81 24.74 4.94
C HIS A 232 15.86 25.76 4.30
N HIS A 233 14.78 26.12 4.99
CA HIS A 233 13.78 27.07 4.50
C HIS A 233 13.19 27.89 5.66
N ALA A 234 13.08 29.21 5.49
CA ALA A 234 12.46 30.13 6.44
C ALA A 234 12.85 29.93 7.93
N GLY A 235 14.13 29.59 8.19
CA GLY A 235 14.66 29.34 9.54
C GLY A 235 14.51 27.90 10.05
N HIS A 236 13.76 27.06 9.36
CA HIS A 236 13.59 25.64 9.68
C HIS A 236 14.54 24.75 8.87
N LEU A 237 14.90 23.60 9.44
CA LEU A 237 15.35 22.43 8.70
C LEU A 237 14.16 21.47 8.62
N SER A 238 13.75 21.12 7.40
CA SER A 238 12.85 20.02 7.13
C SER A 238 13.62 18.93 6.38
N VAL A 239 13.47 17.69 6.83
CA VAL A 239 14.16 16.54 6.24
C VAL A 239 13.16 15.63 5.55
N ASN A 240 13.55 15.05 4.43
CA ASN A 240 12.83 13.93 3.84
C ASN A 240 13.84 12.87 3.39
N TRP A 241 13.69 11.64 3.87
CA TRP A 241 14.60 10.53 3.60
C TRP A 241 13.87 9.26 3.20
N SER A 242 14.36 8.58 2.16
CA SER A 242 14.18 7.13 2.00
C SER A 242 15.19 6.60 0.98
N SER A 243 16.21 5.87 1.43
CA SER A 243 17.22 5.29 0.55
C SER A 243 16.61 4.39 -0.55
N ASN A 244 15.52 3.68 -0.23
CA ASN A 244 14.72 2.89 -1.17
C ASN A 244 14.15 3.68 -2.36
N TYR A 245 13.90 4.98 -2.23
CA TYR A 245 13.33 5.79 -3.31
C TYR A 245 14.39 6.29 -4.29
N PHE A 246 15.59 6.65 -3.80
CA PHE A 246 16.74 6.98 -4.66
C PHE A 246 17.22 5.77 -5.45
N LEU A 247 17.28 4.61 -4.79
CA LEU A 247 17.69 3.35 -5.42
C LEU A 247 16.66 2.88 -6.45
N ALA A 248 15.36 2.97 -6.16
CA ALA A 248 14.31 2.68 -7.13
C ALA A 248 14.37 3.59 -8.35
N ALA A 249 14.65 4.90 -8.17
CA ALA A 249 14.67 5.87 -9.25
C ALA A 249 15.68 5.53 -10.36
N GLN A 250 16.77 4.81 -10.04
CA GLN A 250 17.78 4.36 -11.00
C GLN A 250 17.24 3.42 -12.09
N ARG A 251 16.02 2.87 -11.95
CA ARG A 251 15.36 2.07 -12.99
C ARG A 251 14.79 2.91 -14.14
N HIS A 252 14.65 4.23 -13.97
CA HIS A 252 14.04 5.11 -14.97
C HIS A 252 15.10 5.69 -15.94
N PRO A 253 14.88 5.62 -17.26
CA PRO A 253 15.77 6.23 -18.24
C PRO A 253 15.94 7.74 -17.99
N GLY A 254 17.17 8.23 -18.12
CA GLY A 254 17.51 9.65 -17.95
C GLY A 254 17.73 10.11 -16.50
N VAL A 255 17.49 9.25 -15.51
CA VAL A 255 17.89 9.54 -14.12
C VAL A 255 19.42 9.48 -14.00
N PRO A 256 20.09 10.51 -13.42
CA PRO A 256 21.53 10.47 -13.18
C PRO A 256 21.94 9.28 -12.29
N ALA A 257 23.04 8.64 -12.66
CA ALA A 257 23.61 7.55 -11.87
C ALA A 257 24.10 8.06 -10.50
N LEU A 258 23.76 7.34 -9.42
CA LEU A 258 24.30 7.64 -8.09
C LEU A 258 25.83 7.53 -8.09
N THR A 259 26.51 8.63 -7.78
CA THR A 259 27.98 8.64 -7.66
C THR A 259 28.42 7.97 -6.35
N PRO A 260 29.70 7.60 -6.20
CA PRO A 260 30.21 7.02 -4.94
C PRO A 260 29.90 7.88 -3.70
N ALA A 261 29.93 9.21 -3.82
CA ALA A 261 29.57 10.12 -2.73
C ALA A 261 28.07 10.06 -2.35
N HIS A 262 27.16 9.79 -3.30
CA HIS A 262 25.75 9.56 -2.98
C HIS A 262 25.57 8.25 -2.21
N LEU A 263 26.25 7.18 -2.63
CA LEU A 263 26.20 5.89 -1.94
C LEU A 263 26.81 5.97 -0.53
N GLU A 264 27.88 6.73 -0.37
CA GLU A 264 28.50 7.01 0.93
C GLU A 264 27.58 7.84 1.83
N ALA A 265 26.89 8.85 1.30
CA ALA A 265 25.90 9.63 2.04
C ALA A 265 24.70 8.77 2.49
N ILE A 266 24.22 7.85 1.63
CA ILE A 266 23.20 6.86 2.00
C ILE A 266 23.67 5.99 3.16
N ALA A 267 24.86 5.39 3.03
CA ALA A 267 25.40 4.51 4.07
C ALA A 267 25.60 5.25 5.41
N LEU A 268 26.07 6.49 5.37
CA LEU A 268 26.28 7.31 6.57
C LEU A 268 24.97 7.71 7.26
N VAL A 269 23.97 8.17 6.51
CA VAL A 269 22.65 8.55 7.06
C VAL A 269 21.93 7.33 7.65
N ASP A 270 21.87 6.22 6.92
CA ASP A 270 21.22 5.00 7.39
C ASP A 270 21.93 4.41 8.64
N ALA A 271 23.28 4.45 8.69
CA ALA A 271 24.04 4.01 9.86
C ALA A 271 23.85 4.92 11.09
N LEU A 272 23.83 6.24 10.91
CA LEU A 272 23.58 7.20 12.00
C LEU A 272 22.15 7.06 12.53
N ALA A 273 21.17 7.00 11.63
CA ALA A 273 19.75 6.83 11.99
C ALA A 273 19.52 5.52 12.77
N ALA A 274 20.23 4.45 12.41
CA ALA A 274 20.18 3.17 13.08
C ALA A 274 21.09 3.04 14.33
N SER A 275 21.88 4.04 14.69
CA SER A 275 22.82 3.95 15.83
C SER A 275 22.10 4.02 17.19
N ASP A 276 22.53 3.22 18.19
CA ASP A 276 21.90 3.20 19.53
C ASP A 276 22.03 4.53 20.31
N ALA A 277 22.92 5.41 19.85
CA ALA A 277 23.11 6.77 20.35
C ALA A 277 21.97 7.72 19.94
N LEU A 278 21.36 7.51 18.77
CA LEU A 278 20.30 8.36 18.21
C LEU A 278 18.93 7.66 18.14
N ARG A 279 18.90 6.33 18.01
CA ARG A 279 17.69 5.51 17.86
C ARG A 279 16.97 5.26 19.18
N LEU A 280 15.66 5.52 19.18
CA LEU A 280 14.69 4.98 20.13
C LEU A 280 13.97 3.78 19.52
N ASP A 281 13.58 2.84 20.37
CA ASP A 281 12.88 1.61 20.00
C ASP A 281 11.74 1.36 20.99
N ALA A 282 10.54 1.03 20.50
CA ALA A 282 9.43 0.57 21.32
C ALA A 282 8.57 -0.47 20.60
N MET A 283 8.04 -1.42 21.37
CA MET A 283 6.93 -2.25 20.92
C MET A 283 5.63 -1.54 21.30
N LEU A 284 4.90 -1.03 20.30
CA LEU A 284 3.59 -0.40 20.51
C LEU A 284 2.59 -1.49 20.90
N ALA A 285 2.01 -1.42 22.09
CA ALA A 285 0.96 -2.35 22.52
C ALA A 285 -0.37 -2.07 21.79
N PRO A 286 -1.33 -3.03 21.74
CA PRO A 286 -2.71 -2.72 21.37
C PRO A 286 -3.22 -1.52 22.17
N GLY A 287 -3.69 -0.49 21.47
CA GLY A 287 -4.14 0.77 22.07
C GLY A 287 -3.08 1.86 22.19
N ASP A 288 -1.82 1.60 21.82
CA ASP A 288 -0.80 2.65 21.74
C ASP A 288 -0.91 3.39 20.40
N VAL A 289 -0.88 4.73 20.46
CA VAL A 289 -0.73 5.64 19.33
C VAL A 289 0.68 6.25 19.35
N GLN A 290 1.41 6.13 18.24
CA GLN A 290 2.63 6.87 18.00
C GLN A 290 2.37 8.02 17.03
N LEU A 291 2.77 9.24 17.40
CA LEU A 291 2.75 10.44 16.55
C LEU A 291 4.17 10.86 16.20
N LEU A 292 4.41 11.23 14.95
CA LEU A 292 5.73 11.57 14.40
C LEU A 292 5.61 12.75 13.41
N SER A 293 6.49 13.73 13.51
CA SER A 293 6.69 14.75 12.46
C SER A 293 7.68 14.23 11.43
N ASN A 294 7.22 14.04 10.19
CA ASN A 294 8.10 13.62 9.09
C ASN A 294 9.22 14.65 8.84
N HIS A 295 8.98 15.93 9.10
CA HIS A 295 9.97 16.98 8.89
C HIS A 295 11.19 16.87 9.82
N THR A 296 11.06 16.18 10.97
CA THR A 296 12.10 16.16 12.04
C THR A 296 12.45 14.79 12.63
N VAL A 297 11.70 13.74 12.29
CA VAL A 297 11.91 12.39 12.83
C VAL A 297 11.89 11.35 11.71
N PHE A 298 12.98 10.59 11.58
CA PHE A 298 12.98 9.35 10.79
C PHE A 298 12.34 8.23 11.59
N HIS A 299 11.60 7.35 10.92
CA HIS A 299 11.02 6.17 11.54
C HIS A 299 11.26 4.90 10.72
N ALA A 300 11.28 3.76 11.40
CA ALA A 300 11.56 2.45 10.87
C ALA A 300 10.73 1.38 11.58
N ARG A 301 10.68 0.19 11.00
CA ARG A 301 10.05 -1.00 11.60
C ARG A 301 10.93 -2.22 11.37
N SER A 302 11.21 -2.99 12.41
CA SER A 302 11.89 -4.28 12.25
C SER A 302 11.04 -5.27 11.43
N ALA A 303 11.66 -6.34 10.93
CA ALA A 303 10.92 -7.45 10.34
C ALA A 303 9.99 -8.09 11.39
N PHE A 304 8.91 -8.71 10.95
CA PHE A 304 7.96 -9.41 11.83
C PHE A 304 7.46 -10.71 11.23
N THR A 305 6.89 -11.56 12.08
CA THR A 305 6.14 -12.76 11.68
C THR A 305 4.70 -12.65 12.15
N ASP A 306 3.78 -13.30 11.44
CA ASP A 306 2.39 -13.48 11.87
C ASP A 306 2.09 -14.97 12.01
N SER A 307 1.12 -15.29 12.86
CA SER A 307 0.43 -16.57 12.93
C SER A 307 -1.01 -16.43 12.38
N PRO A 308 -1.77 -17.52 12.21
CA PRO A 308 -3.20 -17.43 11.91
C PRO A 308 -3.96 -16.59 12.96
N GLU A 309 -3.56 -16.70 14.23
CA GLU A 309 -4.17 -16.07 15.41
C GLU A 309 -3.65 -14.64 15.65
N ARG A 310 -2.35 -14.38 15.43
CA ARG A 310 -1.74 -13.06 15.66
C ARG A 310 -1.17 -12.48 14.37
N LYS A 311 -1.95 -11.55 13.79
CA LYS A 311 -1.55 -10.76 12.61
C LYS A 311 -1.33 -9.32 13.00
N ARG A 312 -0.15 -8.77 12.69
CA ARG A 312 0.18 -7.37 12.97
C ARG A 312 -0.74 -6.43 12.17
N HIS A 313 -1.44 -5.55 12.87
CA HIS A 313 -2.33 -4.58 12.24
C HIS A 313 -2.31 -3.25 13.00
N LEU A 314 -1.81 -2.21 12.34
CA LEU A 314 -1.86 -0.83 12.79
C LEU A 314 -2.77 -0.02 11.84
N LEU A 315 -3.41 1.03 12.35
CA LEU A 315 -4.06 2.08 11.55
C LEU A 315 -3.12 3.27 11.43
N ARG A 316 -2.98 3.82 10.21
CA ARG A 316 -2.21 5.03 9.95
C ARG A 316 -3.11 6.21 9.61
N LEU A 317 -2.83 7.34 10.22
CA LEU A 317 -3.29 8.65 9.77
C LEU A 317 -2.09 9.40 9.21
N TRP A 318 -2.30 10.09 8.10
CA TRP A 318 -1.44 11.16 7.63
C TRP A 318 -2.21 12.45 7.83
N LEU A 319 -1.55 13.45 8.41
CA LEU A 319 -2.19 14.66 8.94
C LEU A 319 -1.40 15.88 8.49
N ALA A 320 -2.11 16.92 8.07
CA ALA A 320 -1.61 18.27 7.81
C ALA A 320 -2.12 19.19 8.94
N PRO A 321 -1.26 19.61 9.89
CA PRO A 321 -1.63 20.57 10.93
C PRO A 321 -2.01 21.94 10.33
N GLU A 322 -2.84 22.72 11.05
CA GLU A 322 -3.18 24.09 10.63
C GLU A 322 -2.01 25.07 10.86
N ASP A 323 -1.23 24.83 11.91
CA ASP A 323 -0.05 25.60 12.31
C ASP A 323 1.20 24.71 12.20
N ASP A 324 1.65 24.44 10.97
CA ASP A 324 2.95 23.78 10.69
C ASP A 324 3.94 24.79 10.10
N ARG A 325 5.21 24.39 10.08
CA ARG A 325 6.32 25.16 9.53
C ARG A 325 6.13 25.49 8.04
N PRO A 326 6.62 26.66 7.59
CA PRO A 326 6.77 26.91 6.15
C PRO A 326 7.74 25.89 5.53
N LEU A 327 7.34 25.34 4.38
CA LEU A 327 8.13 24.38 3.61
C LEU A 327 8.64 25.03 2.31
N PRO A 328 9.72 24.51 1.69
CA PRO A 328 10.14 24.96 0.37
C PRO A 328 9.31 24.34 -0.75
N GLU A 329 9.22 25.03 -1.89
CA GLU A 329 8.46 24.67 -3.10
C GLU A 329 8.59 23.19 -3.52
N ALA A 330 9.76 22.58 -3.36
CA ALA A 330 10.00 21.19 -3.72
C ALA A 330 9.07 20.19 -2.99
N TYR A 331 8.54 20.54 -1.81
CA TYR A 331 7.56 19.72 -1.10
C TYR A 331 6.20 19.61 -1.83
N ARG A 332 5.89 20.48 -2.82
CA ARG A 332 4.71 20.28 -3.70
C ARG A 332 4.76 18.95 -4.44
N GLU A 333 5.96 18.45 -4.77
CA GLU A 333 6.11 17.19 -5.49
C GLU A 333 5.79 15.96 -4.63
N ILE A 334 5.89 16.04 -3.30
CA ILE A 334 5.61 14.91 -2.40
C ILE A 334 4.27 15.06 -1.64
N LEU A 335 3.87 16.27 -1.24
CA LEU A 335 2.63 16.54 -0.48
C LEU A 335 1.42 16.88 -1.36
N GLY A 336 1.59 17.00 -2.68
CA GLY A 336 0.47 17.14 -3.62
C GLY A 336 -0.06 18.57 -3.86
N GLY A 337 0.52 19.61 -3.24
CA GLY A 337 0.38 20.98 -3.78
C GLY A 337 0.09 22.15 -2.84
N SER A 338 0.05 21.99 -1.51
CA SER A 338 -0.03 23.13 -0.57
C SER A 338 1.22 23.21 0.30
N VAL A 339 1.97 24.31 0.19
CA VAL A 339 3.21 24.60 0.95
C VAL A 339 3.04 25.83 1.86
N GLU A 340 1.94 26.53 1.68
CA GLU A 340 1.41 27.57 2.55
C GLU A 340 -0.01 27.12 2.93
N GLY A 341 -0.50 27.55 4.10
CA GLY A 341 -1.82 27.18 4.61
C GLY A 341 -2.92 27.54 3.62
N ALA A 342 -3.33 26.56 2.80
CA ALA A 342 -4.27 26.79 1.73
C ALA A 342 -5.67 27.03 2.32
N GLU A 343 -6.18 28.25 2.10
CA GLU A 343 -7.59 28.56 2.27
C GLU A 343 -8.43 27.47 1.60
N TRP A 344 -9.47 27.04 2.30
CA TRP A 344 -10.38 26.01 1.84
C TRP A 344 -11.02 26.43 0.52
N ASN A 345 -10.75 25.67 -0.55
CA ASN A 345 -11.54 25.73 -1.76
C ASN A 345 -12.73 24.76 -1.64
N PRO A 346 -13.99 25.24 -1.59
CA PRO A 346 -15.17 24.37 -1.60
C PRO A 346 -15.18 23.40 -2.80
N ASP A 347 -14.65 23.82 -3.94
CA ASP A 347 -14.73 23.08 -5.20
C ASP A 347 -13.71 21.92 -5.31
N MET A 348 -12.94 21.64 -4.25
CA MET A 348 -12.13 20.41 -4.13
C MET A 348 -12.89 19.23 -3.51
N THR A 349 -14.12 19.45 -3.01
CA THR A 349 -15.12 18.39 -2.99
C THR A 349 -15.78 18.30 -4.37
N ALA A 350 -15.69 17.12 -4.99
CA ALA A 350 -16.16 16.79 -6.34
C ALA A 350 -15.31 17.30 -7.54
N ILE A 351 -14.11 16.73 -7.73
CA ILE A 351 -13.79 16.26 -9.09
C ILE A 351 -14.79 15.15 -9.40
N ALA A 352 -15.73 15.46 -10.30
CA ALA A 352 -16.82 14.56 -10.64
C ALA A 352 -16.31 13.19 -11.12
N SER A 353 -16.87 12.13 -10.53
CA SER A 353 -16.86 10.81 -11.15
C SER A 353 -17.48 10.92 -12.56
N PRO A 354 -16.85 10.35 -13.61
CA PRO A 354 -17.47 10.27 -14.94
C PRO A 354 -18.77 9.44 -14.99
N TRP A 355 -19.18 8.84 -13.87
CA TRP A 355 -20.34 7.95 -13.77
C TRP A 355 -21.47 8.53 -12.91
N ALA A 356 -21.86 9.77 -13.20
CA ALA A 356 -23.22 10.22 -12.91
C ALA A 356 -24.16 9.69 -14.02
N HIS A 357 -24.66 8.47 -13.85
CA HIS A 357 -25.77 7.97 -14.65
C HIS A 357 -27.04 7.83 -13.81
N SER A 358 -28.08 8.49 -14.31
CA SER A 358 -29.39 8.65 -13.70
C SER A 358 -30.02 7.32 -13.28
N SER A 359 -30.33 7.20 -11.98
CA SER A 359 -31.37 6.28 -11.52
C SER A 359 -32.72 7.02 -11.50
N PRO A 360 -33.79 6.50 -12.13
CA PRO A 360 -35.09 7.16 -12.12
C PRO A 360 -35.71 7.13 -10.72
N SER A 361 -36.26 8.26 -10.30
CA SER A 361 -37.11 8.36 -9.11
C SER A 361 -38.35 7.48 -9.25
N TYR A 362 -38.58 6.59 -8.29
CA TYR A 362 -39.92 6.06 -7.99
C TYR A 362 -40.26 6.32 -6.53
N SER A 363 -41.04 7.37 -6.30
CA SER A 363 -41.75 7.59 -5.05
C SER A 363 -43.03 6.77 -5.04
N LEU A 364 -43.21 5.91 -4.03
CA LEU A 364 -44.54 5.44 -3.63
C LEU A 364 -44.67 5.55 -2.11
N PHE A 365 -45.73 6.26 -1.69
CA PHE A 365 -46.13 6.44 -0.31
C PHE A 365 -46.91 5.22 0.22
N GLY A 366 -46.83 5.02 1.54
CA GLY A 366 -47.74 4.14 2.29
C GLY A 366 -47.26 2.70 2.43
N GLY A 367 -47.38 2.05 3.59
CA GLY A 367 -47.93 2.53 4.86
C GLY A 367 -47.70 1.53 6.00
N SER A 368 -48.01 1.94 7.22
CA SER A 368 -47.85 1.20 8.49
C SER A 368 -48.50 -0.20 8.51
N GLY A 369 -47.85 -1.16 9.19
CA GLY A 369 -48.48 -2.43 9.58
C GLY A 369 -47.61 -3.29 10.50
N PHE A 370 -47.87 -3.25 11.82
CA PHE A 370 -47.42 -4.28 12.77
C PHE A 370 -48.19 -5.59 12.54
N LEU A 371 -47.54 -6.76 12.69
CA LEU A 371 -47.94 -7.83 13.64
C LEU A 371 -47.00 -9.06 13.56
N SER A 372 -47.17 -9.96 14.53
CA SER A 372 -46.23 -10.99 14.99
C SER A 372 -46.54 -12.43 14.53
N ASP A 373 -45.51 -13.27 14.57
CA ASP A 373 -45.41 -14.69 15.00
C ASP A 373 -46.45 -15.78 14.64
N ASP A 374 -45.85 -16.98 14.52
CA ASP A 374 -46.34 -18.36 14.76
C ASP A 374 -46.98 -19.22 13.65
N ASP A 375 -46.46 -20.46 13.64
CA ASP A 375 -47.08 -21.76 13.32
C ASP A 375 -47.61 -22.09 11.91
N LEU A 376 -47.65 -23.35 11.43
CA LEU A 376 -46.90 -24.61 11.62
C LEU A 376 -47.62 -25.64 10.71
N HIS A 377 -46.89 -26.35 9.85
CA HIS A 377 -47.13 -27.73 9.38
C HIS A 377 -48.49 -28.22 8.77
N SER A 378 -48.33 -28.87 7.60
CA SER A 378 -49.04 -30.10 7.14
C SER A 378 -50.50 -29.99 6.66
N GLN A 379 -51.09 -30.90 5.86
CA GLN A 379 -50.64 -31.80 4.77
C GLN A 379 -51.91 -32.41 4.13
N HIS A 380 -51.94 -32.60 2.79
CA HIS A 380 -52.80 -33.57 2.05
C HIS A 380 -54.36 -33.49 2.23
N ASP A 381 -55.23 -33.91 1.30
CA ASP A 381 -55.09 -34.36 -0.10
C ASP A 381 -56.44 -34.25 -0.86
N SER A 382 -56.39 -34.49 -2.18
CA SER A 382 -57.49 -34.97 -3.05
C SER A 382 -58.59 -34.00 -3.53
N VAL A 383 -59.24 -34.17 -4.69
CA VAL A 383 -58.80 -34.47 -6.10
C VAL A 383 -60.06 -34.45 -7.01
N LEU A 384 -60.01 -33.77 -8.18
CA LEU A 384 -60.66 -34.13 -9.48
C LEU A 384 -60.92 -32.91 -10.43
N THR A 385 -60.12 -32.83 -11.51
CA THR A 385 -60.52 -32.61 -12.95
C THR A 385 -61.41 -31.42 -13.39
N VAL A 386 -61.22 -30.74 -14.54
CA VAL A 386 -60.24 -30.87 -15.66
C VAL A 386 -60.26 -29.61 -16.58
N SER A 387 -59.22 -29.47 -17.43
CA SER A 387 -59.11 -28.66 -18.66
C SER A 387 -58.53 -27.24 -18.57
N GLY A 388 -57.58 -26.93 -19.47
CA GLY A 388 -57.07 -25.56 -19.71
C GLY A 388 -55.56 -25.43 -19.99
N SER A 389 -55.12 -25.80 -21.20
CA SER A 389 -53.86 -25.39 -21.88
C SER A 389 -52.51 -25.39 -21.10
N ALA A 390 -51.56 -26.22 -21.55
CA ALA A 390 -50.23 -26.31 -20.99
C ALA A 390 -49.20 -25.31 -21.55
N SER A 391 -48.30 -24.83 -20.69
CA SER A 391 -46.88 -24.54 -20.98
C SER A 391 -46.08 -24.35 -19.68
N PRO A 392 -45.46 -25.39 -19.12
CA PRO A 392 -44.55 -25.26 -18.00
C PRO A 392 -43.08 -25.28 -18.43
N THR A 393 -42.31 -24.43 -17.77
CA THR A 393 -40.85 -24.54 -17.61
C THR A 393 -40.43 -25.94 -17.13
N THR A 394 -39.44 -26.55 -17.79
CA THR A 394 -38.67 -27.68 -17.23
C THR A 394 -37.18 -27.42 -17.36
N SER A 395 -36.45 -27.66 -16.26
CA SER A 395 -34.98 -27.56 -16.23
C SER A 395 -34.37 -28.78 -16.90
N PRO A 396 -33.33 -28.64 -17.76
CA PRO A 396 -32.65 -29.79 -18.33
C PRO A 396 -31.71 -30.43 -17.31
N LYS A 397 -32.22 -31.43 -16.58
CA LYS A 397 -31.43 -32.56 -16.10
C LYS A 397 -31.94 -33.82 -16.78
N GLU A 398 -31.01 -34.73 -17.08
CA GLU A 398 -31.25 -36.09 -17.58
C GLU A 398 -31.73 -36.21 -19.04
N ALA A 399 -30.81 -35.97 -19.97
CA ALA A 399 -30.74 -36.77 -21.19
C ALA A 399 -29.90 -38.03 -20.88
N VAL A 400 -30.52 -39.20 -20.87
CA VAL A 400 -29.83 -40.48 -20.60
C VAL A 400 -29.11 -40.96 -21.85
N ALA A 401 -27.78 -40.81 -21.87
CA ALA A 401 -26.93 -41.47 -22.86
C ALA A 401 -26.87 -42.99 -22.62
N ALA A 402 -26.59 -43.77 -23.68
CA ALA A 402 -26.45 -45.22 -23.57
C ALA A 402 -25.32 -45.61 -22.58
N PRO A 403 -25.46 -46.70 -21.82
CA PRO A 403 -24.49 -47.07 -20.80
C PRO A 403 -23.13 -47.40 -21.42
N HIS A 404 -22.09 -46.69 -20.96
CA HIS A 404 -20.70 -46.95 -21.33
C HIS A 404 -20.30 -48.39 -20.95
N PRO A 405 -19.45 -49.08 -21.73
CA PRO A 405 -18.98 -50.44 -21.40
C PRO A 405 -18.16 -50.55 -20.11
N PHE A 406 -17.82 -49.42 -19.48
CA PHE A 406 -17.08 -49.34 -18.23
C PHE A 406 -17.95 -48.73 -17.12
N THR A 407 -17.83 -49.25 -15.91
CA THR A 407 -18.50 -48.66 -14.75
C THR A 407 -17.95 -47.25 -14.45
N PRO A 408 -18.71 -46.34 -13.82
CA PRO A 408 -18.22 -45.02 -13.43
C PRO A 408 -16.98 -45.06 -12.51
N ALA A 409 -16.78 -46.16 -11.76
CA ALA A 409 -15.58 -46.37 -10.97
C ALA A 409 -14.36 -46.74 -11.84
N ALA A 410 -14.54 -47.60 -12.84
CA ALA A 410 -13.49 -47.94 -13.81
C ALA A 410 -13.09 -46.72 -14.65
N LEU A 411 -14.05 -45.94 -15.16
CA LEU A 411 -13.77 -44.70 -15.90
C LEU A 411 -12.94 -43.70 -15.07
N ARG A 412 -13.28 -43.50 -13.79
CA ARG A 412 -12.47 -42.66 -12.87
C ARG A 412 -11.06 -43.20 -12.65
N GLN A 413 -10.87 -44.53 -12.66
CA GLN A 413 -9.55 -45.13 -12.51
C GLN A 413 -8.70 -44.97 -13.78
N CYS A 414 -9.30 -45.14 -14.96
CA CYS A 414 -8.66 -44.85 -16.25
C CYS A 414 -8.28 -43.36 -16.35
N ALA A 415 -9.19 -42.45 -15.99
CA ALA A 415 -8.91 -41.01 -15.97
C ALA A 415 -7.74 -40.64 -15.04
N LYS A 416 -7.64 -41.26 -13.85
CA LYS A 416 -6.47 -41.09 -12.96
C LYS A 416 -5.17 -41.59 -13.58
N GLN A 417 -5.19 -42.71 -14.31
CA GLN A 417 -4.01 -43.24 -15.00
C GLN A 417 -3.58 -42.33 -16.15
N VAL A 418 -4.53 -41.80 -16.94
CA VAL A 418 -4.26 -40.77 -17.96
C VAL A 418 -3.64 -39.53 -17.31
N ASN A 419 -4.18 -39.05 -16.19
CA ASN A 419 -3.61 -37.91 -15.45
C ASN A 419 -2.16 -38.16 -15.03
N MET A 420 -1.89 -39.32 -14.41
CA MET A 420 -0.54 -39.72 -14.01
C MET A 420 0.43 -39.76 -15.20
N ARG A 421 0.01 -40.34 -16.34
CA ARG A 421 0.83 -40.35 -17.57
C ARG A 421 1.10 -38.93 -18.06
N LEU A 422 0.07 -38.08 -18.16
CA LEU A 422 0.22 -36.68 -18.53
C LEU A 422 1.22 -35.97 -17.61
N MET A 423 1.14 -36.20 -16.29
CA MET A 423 2.02 -35.55 -15.32
C MET A 423 3.51 -35.93 -15.46
N HIS A 424 3.82 -37.06 -16.09
CA HIS A 424 5.18 -37.54 -16.40
C HIS A 424 5.61 -37.33 -17.86
N ALA A 425 4.76 -36.79 -18.74
CA ALA A 425 5.12 -36.48 -20.14
C ALA A 425 6.26 -35.44 -20.21
N HIS A 426 7.34 -35.70 -20.95
CA HIS A 426 8.51 -34.81 -21.01
C HIS A 426 8.56 -33.94 -22.28
N SER A 427 7.71 -34.21 -23.26
CA SER A 427 7.62 -33.51 -24.54
C SER A 427 6.16 -33.37 -25.02
N PRO A 428 5.88 -32.50 -26.02
CA PRO A 428 4.59 -32.49 -26.71
C PRO A 428 4.24 -33.83 -27.37
N ALA A 429 5.24 -34.57 -27.86
CA ALA A 429 5.05 -35.89 -28.47
C ALA A 429 4.53 -36.92 -27.45
N ASP A 430 5.08 -36.94 -26.23
CA ASP A 430 4.60 -37.81 -25.15
C ASP A 430 3.12 -37.53 -24.83
N ILE A 431 2.75 -36.24 -24.74
CA ILE A 431 1.35 -35.83 -24.54
C ILE A 431 0.48 -36.35 -25.68
N PHE A 432 0.92 -36.21 -26.94
CA PHE A 432 0.15 -36.68 -28.09
C PHE A 432 0.00 -38.20 -28.15
N CYS A 433 1.01 -38.97 -27.75
CA CYS A 433 0.87 -40.42 -27.55
C CYS A 433 -0.15 -40.74 -26.45
N ILE A 434 -0.10 -40.07 -25.29
CA ILE A 434 -1.05 -40.29 -24.19
C ILE A 434 -2.48 -39.91 -24.61
N VAL A 435 -2.64 -38.84 -25.39
CA VAL A 435 -3.92 -38.42 -25.97
C VAL A 435 -4.43 -39.49 -26.92
N ALA A 436 -3.63 -39.92 -27.91
CA ALA A 436 -4.02 -40.95 -28.88
C ALA A 436 -4.37 -42.30 -28.23
N ASP A 437 -3.59 -42.76 -27.25
CA ASP A 437 -3.83 -44.00 -26.50
C ASP A 437 -5.08 -43.96 -25.61
N GLY A 438 -5.57 -42.76 -25.28
CA GLY A 438 -6.44 -42.54 -24.13
C GLY A 438 -7.71 -41.73 -24.41
N LEU A 439 -7.99 -41.34 -25.66
CA LEU A 439 -9.08 -40.41 -26.05
C LEU A 439 -10.41 -40.68 -25.32
N GLU A 440 -10.83 -41.95 -25.23
CA GLU A 440 -12.08 -42.39 -24.61
C GLU A 440 -12.16 -42.18 -23.07
N PHE A 441 -11.04 -41.86 -22.42
CA PHE A 441 -10.90 -41.73 -20.96
C PHE A 441 -10.42 -40.34 -20.52
N PHE A 442 -10.41 -39.35 -21.41
CA PHE A 442 -10.16 -37.95 -21.04
C PHE A 442 -11.41 -37.33 -20.39
N ASP A 443 -11.26 -36.83 -19.17
CA ASP A 443 -12.22 -35.94 -18.53
C ASP A 443 -11.76 -34.46 -18.62
N SER A 444 -12.59 -33.53 -18.12
CA SER A 444 -12.29 -32.10 -18.19
C SER A 444 -11.02 -31.72 -17.42
N ILE A 445 -10.61 -32.52 -16.43
CA ILE A 445 -9.36 -32.35 -15.68
C ILE A 445 -8.16 -32.76 -16.57
N ASN A 446 -8.24 -33.92 -17.23
CA ASN A 446 -7.19 -34.43 -18.12
C ASN A 446 -7.00 -33.56 -19.37
N LEU A 447 -8.10 -33.10 -19.99
CA LEU A 447 -8.04 -32.16 -21.11
C LEU A 447 -7.34 -30.86 -20.71
N THR A 448 -7.74 -30.29 -19.57
CA THR A 448 -7.11 -29.09 -19.00
C THR A 448 -5.62 -29.31 -18.72
N ALA A 449 -5.24 -30.43 -18.09
CA ALA A 449 -3.85 -30.75 -17.79
C ALA A 449 -3.00 -30.91 -19.05
N ALA A 450 -3.52 -31.56 -20.10
CA ALA A 450 -2.83 -31.68 -21.39
C ALA A 450 -2.57 -30.30 -22.03
N PHE A 451 -3.59 -29.44 -22.08
CA PHE A 451 -3.47 -28.05 -22.55
C PHE A 451 -2.43 -27.23 -21.75
N GLN A 452 -2.46 -27.32 -20.41
CA GLN A 452 -1.51 -26.61 -19.54
C GLN A 452 -0.07 -27.08 -19.72
N ARG A 453 0.16 -28.38 -19.93
CA ARG A 453 1.51 -28.91 -20.19
C ARG A 453 2.03 -28.53 -21.57
N LEU A 454 1.19 -28.61 -22.60
CA LEU A 454 1.54 -28.10 -23.94
C LEU A 454 1.93 -26.62 -23.88
N ALA A 455 1.17 -25.80 -23.15
CA ALA A 455 1.50 -24.38 -22.93
C ALA A 455 2.89 -24.20 -22.30
N LYS A 456 3.23 -25.01 -21.28
CA LYS A 456 4.54 -24.98 -20.60
C LYS A 456 5.68 -25.39 -21.55
N PHE A 457 5.52 -26.46 -22.33
CA PHE A 457 6.56 -26.91 -23.27
C PHE A 457 6.78 -25.91 -24.41
N LEU A 458 5.70 -25.38 -24.99
CA LEU A 458 5.73 -24.41 -26.08
C LEU A 458 6.11 -22.99 -25.64
N ALA A 459 6.16 -22.70 -24.34
CA ALA A 459 6.78 -21.50 -23.81
C ALA A 459 8.32 -21.61 -23.84
N ALA A 460 8.89 -22.80 -23.58
CA ALA A 460 10.32 -23.05 -23.70
C ALA A 460 10.77 -23.27 -25.16
N HIS A 461 9.89 -23.82 -26.01
CA HIS A 461 10.20 -24.16 -27.41
C HIS A 461 9.25 -23.43 -28.40
N PRO A 462 9.31 -22.09 -28.50
CA PRO A 462 8.35 -21.30 -29.28
C PRO A 462 8.36 -21.63 -30.79
N ARG A 463 9.47 -22.17 -31.33
CA ARG A 463 9.57 -22.59 -32.73
C ARG A 463 8.72 -23.81 -33.08
N GLU A 464 8.40 -24.66 -32.10
CA GLU A 464 7.56 -25.86 -32.30
C GLU A 464 6.06 -25.54 -32.28
N ARG A 465 5.68 -24.37 -31.75
CA ARG A 465 4.29 -23.99 -31.50
C ARG A 465 3.38 -24.10 -32.74
N PRO A 466 3.76 -23.61 -33.94
CA PRO A 466 2.90 -23.73 -35.12
C PRO A 466 2.62 -25.20 -35.48
N ALA A 467 3.66 -26.04 -35.51
CA ALA A 467 3.54 -27.44 -35.90
C ALA A 467 2.74 -28.28 -34.89
N VAL A 468 2.88 -28.00 -33.59
CA VAL A 468 2.13 -28.67 -32.52
C VAL A 468 0.66 -28.25 -32.55
N LEU A 469 0.36 -26.95 -32.72
CA LEU A 469 -1.02 -26.44 -32.77
C LEU A 469 -1.75 -26.81 -34.06
N SER A 470 -1.05 -26.99 -35.19
CA SER A 470 -1.65 -27.44 -36.46
C SER A 470 -1.81 -28.97 -36.56
N SER A 471 -1.40 -29.73 -35.54
CA SER A 471 -1.38 -31.19 -35.61
C SER A 471 -2.79 -31.79 -35.50
N PRO A 472 -3.08 -32.93 -36.18
CA PRO A 472 -4.37 -33.61 -36.05
C PRO A 472 -4.71 -33.99 -34.60
N VAL A 473 -3.71 -34.41 -33.81
CA VAL A 473 -3.90 -34.79 -32.40
C VAL A 473 -4.31 -33.59 -31.54
N PHE A 474 -3.73 -32.41 -31.79
CA PHE A 474 -4.16 -31.19 -31.11
C PHE A 474 -5.58 -30.77 -31.52
N HIS A 475 -5.95 -30.89 -32.80
CA HIS A 475 -7.33 -30.64 -33.25
C HIS A 475 -8.33 -31.59 -32.58
N SER A 476 -8.02 -32.88 -32.44
CA SER A 476 -8.84 -33.83 -31.67
C SER A 476 -8.95 -33.43 -30.19
N LEU A 477 -7.85 -33.02 -29.56
CA LEU A 477 -7.82 -32.57 -28.17
C LEU A 477 -8.69 -31.31 -27.94
N ALA A 478 -8.65 -30.35 -28.87
CA ALA A 478 -9.51 -29.17 -28.85
C ALA A 478 -10.98 -29.52 -29.11
N GLY A 479 -11.27 -30.46 -30.02
CA GLY A 479 -12.61 -30.98 -30.29
C GLY A 479 -13.25 -31.62 -29.06
N MET A 480 -12.52 -32.46 -28.33
CA MET A 480 -12.99 -33.05 -27.06
C MET A 480 -13.27 -31.98 -26.00
N MET A 481 -12.47 -30.91 -25.92
CA MET A 481 -12.74 -29.80 -24.99
C MET A 481 -14.03 -29.05 -25.36
N VAL A 482 -14.28 -28.81 -26.65
CA VAL A 482 -15.55 -28.23 -27.15
C VAL A 482 -16.74 -29.11 -26.78
N GLU A 483 -16.66 -30.42 -27.05
CA GLU A 483 -17.72 -31.38 -26.73
C GLU A 483 -18.01 -31.44 -25.23
N GLN A 484 -16.98 -31.53 -24.39
CA GLN A 484 -17.14 -31.59 -22.93
C GLN A 484 -17.62 -30.28 -22.29
N CYS A 485 -17.35 -29.14 -22.92
CA CYS A 485 -17.98 -27.87 -22.53
C CYS A 485 -19.50 -27.90 -22.81
N HIS A 486 -19.92 -28.40 -23.98
CA HIS A 486 -21.34 -28.49 -24.34
C HIS A 486 -22.12 -29.52 -23.50
N THR A 487 -21.48 -30.61 -23.05
CA THR A 487 -22.12 -31.59 -22.15
C THR A 487 -22.12 -31.18 -20.67
N GLY A 488 -21.55 -30.01 -20.32
CA GLY A 488 -21.50 -29.52 -18.95
C GLY A 488 -20.50 -30.24 -18.04
N ALA A 489 -19.52 -30.96 -18.60
CA ALA A 489 -18.48 -31.67 -17.83
C ALA A 489 -17.42 -30.72 -17.24
N PHE A 490 -17.45 -29.44 -17.62
CA PHE A 490 -16.57 -28.39 -17.11
C PHE A 490 -17.21 -27.67 -15.91
N ASN A 491 -16.52 -27.72 -14.77
CA ASN A 491 -16.90 -27.03 -13.54
C ASN A 491 -16.13 -25.70 -13.42
N PRO A 492 -16.43 -24.81 -12.46
CA PRO A 492 -15.81 -23.47 -12.43
C PRO A 492 -14.28 -23.48 -12.40
N GLN A 493 -13.66 -24.47 -11.75
CA GLN A 493 -12.21 -24.59 -11.68
C GLN A 493 -11.62 -25.14 -12.97
N SER A 494 -12.20 -26.18 -13.59
CA SER A 494 -11.70 -26.68 -14.88
C SER A 494 -11.96 -25.68 -16.02
N THR A 495 -13.07 -24.95 -16.00
CA THR A 495 -13.37 -23.86 -16.95
C THR A 495 -12.31 -22.76 -16.87
N SER A 496 -12.02 -22.26 -15.65
CA SER A 496 -10.99 -21.23 -15.45
C SER A 496 -9.59 -21.71 -15.85
N ASN A 497 -9.23 -22.93 -15.47
CA ASN A 497 -7.93 -23.52 -15.81
C ASN A 497 -7.76 -23.73 -17.33
N ALA A 498 -8.85 -24.05 -18.04
CA ALA A 498 -8.86 -24.16 -19.50
C ALA A 498 -8.73 -22.78 -20.18
N TRP A 499 -9.46 -21.77 -19.70
CA TRP A 499 -9.28 -20.38 -20.14
C TRP A 499 -7.81 -19.92 -20.00
N TRP A 500 -7.20 -20.15 -18.84
CA TRP A 500 -5.78 -19.86 -18.62
C TRP A 500 -4.90 -20.59 -19.64
N ALA A 501 -5.10 -21.89 -19.84
CA ALA A 501 -4.25 -22.68 -20.74
C ALA A 501 -4.37 -22.26 -22.21
N VAL A 502 -5.59 -21.98 -22.68
CA VAL A 502 -5.85 -21.43 -24.02
C VAL A 502 -5.13 -20.08 -24.20
N SER A 503 -5.21 -19.17 -23.22
CA SER A 503 -4.49 -17.87 -23.28
C SER A 503 -2.96 -17.98 -23.30
N LYS A 504 -2.38 -19.14 -22.95
CA LYS A 504 -0.94 -19.39 -22.99
C LYS A 504 -0.48 -20.05 -24.29
N LEU A 505 -1.36 -20.82 -24.94
CA LEU A 505 -1.12 -21.43 -26.25
C LEU A 505 -1.34 -20.44 -27.40
N PHE A 506 -2.36 -19.59 -27.27
CA PHE A 506 -2.83 -18.66 -28.30
C PHE A 506 -2.62 -17.19 -27.88
N GLY A 507 -2.54 -16.30 -28.87
CA GLY A 507 -2.25 -14.87 -28.68
C GLY A 507 -2.26 -14.10 -30.00
N GLY A 508 -1.72 -12.88 -30.02
CA GLY A 508 -1.82 -11.96 -31.16
C GLY A 508 -1.39 -12.54 -32.52
N ASP A 509 -0.32 -13.35 -32.55
CA ASP A 509 0.21 -13.95 -33.78
C ASP A 509 -0.43 -15.31 -34.13
N ALA A 510 -1.29 -15.85 -33.26
CA ALA A 510 -1.92 -17.17 -33.41
C ALA A 510 -3.25 -17.20 -32.61
N PRO A 511 -4.39 -16.80 -33.20
CA PRO A 511 -5.67 -16.75 -32.50
C PRO A 511 -6.17 -18.16 -32.16
N ALA A 512 -6.91 -18.27 -31.05
CA ALA A 512 -7.55 -19.52 -30.66
C ALA A 512 -8.72 -19.87 -31.60
N PRO A 513 -9.04 -21.17 -31.82
CA PRO A 513 -10.17 -21.58 -32.63
C PRO A 513 -11.50 -20.98 -32.10
N PRO A 514 -12.33 -20.32 -32.93
CA PRO A 514 -13.56 -19.68 -32.46
C PRO A 514 -14.50 -20.64 -31.74
N ALA A 515 -14.66 -21.87 -32.25
CA ALA A 515 -15.50 -22.90 -31.61
C ALA A 515 -15.04 -23.26 -30.17
N LEU A 516 -13.72 -23.22 -29.90
CA LEU A 516 -13.16 -23.46 -28.58
C LEU A 516 -13.47 -22.32 -27.61
N LEU A 517 -13.36 -21.07 -28.09
CA LEU A 517 -13.70 -19.87 -27.31
C LEU A 517 -15.20 -19.83 -26.98
N THR A 518 -16.08 -20.03 -27.97
CA THR A 518 -17.53 -20.08 -27.77
C THR A 518 -17.94 -21.16 -26.77
N ALA A 519 -17.33 -22.36 -26.84
CA ALA A 519 -17.66 -23.47 -25.95
C ALA A 519 -17.21 -23.18 -24.50
N LEU A 520 -16.00 -22.62 -24.30
CA LEU A 520 -15.52 -22.20 -22.98
C LEU A 520 -16.32 -21.04 -22.39
N GLU A 521 -16.83 -20.13 -23.23
CA GLU A 521 -17.72 -19.05 -22.82
C GLU A 521 -19.08 -19.58 -22.37
N ALA A 522 -19.65 -20.54 -23.12
CA ALA A 522 -20.89 -21.21 -22.73
C ALA A 522 -20.74 -21.99 -21.40
N ALA A 523 -19.64 -22.72 -21.22
CA ALA A 523 -19.33 -23.42 -19.96
C ALA A 523 -19.18 -22.46 -18.78
N LEU A 524 -18.52 -21.32 -18.97
CA LEU A 524 -18.42 -20.27 -17.96
C LEU A 524 -19.78 -19.63 -17.64
N GLY A 525 -20.58 -19.34 -18.66
CA GLY A 525 -21.95 -18.84 -18.50
C GLY A 525 -22.83 -19.78 -17.68
N ALA A 526 -22.73 -21.09 -17.91
CA ALA A 526 -23.42 -22.11 -17.12
C ALA A 526 -22.94 -22.15 -15.66
N CYS A 527 -21.63 -22.02 -15.42
CA CYS A 527 -21.07 -21.93 -14.06
C CYS A 527 -21.57 -20.67 -13.32
N LEU A 528 -21.61 -19.52 -13.99
CA LEU A 528 -22.05 -18.25 -13.41
C LEU A 528 -23.56 -18.24 -13.13
N ALA A 529 -24.37 -18.82 -14.02
CA ALA A 529 -25.82 -18.93 -13.88
C ALA A 529 -26.28 -19.99 -12.86
N SER A 530 -25.36 -20.76 -12.25
CA SER A 530 -25.69 -21.77 -11.26
C SER A 530 -26.39 -21.15 -10.03
N GLY A 531 -27.44 -21.81 -9.54
CA GLY A 531 -28.08 -21.47 -8.26
C GLY A 531 -27.30 -21.94 -7.03
N ALA A 532 -26.39 -22.91 -7.20
CA ALA A 532 -25.58 -23.44 -6.11
C ALA A 532 -24.23 -22.72 -6.02
N GLU A 533 -23.95 -22.12 -4.87
CA GLU A 533 -22.76 -21.29 -4.63
C GLU A 533 -21.43 -22.05 -4.83
N SER A 534 -21.38 -23.33 -4.45
CA SER A 534 -20.23 -24.23 -4.69
C SER A 534 -20.00 -24.58 -6.16
N ALA A 535 -20.97 -24.32 -7.03
CA ALA A 535 -20.88 -24.51 -8.47
C ALA A 535 -20.72 -23.19 -9.24
N ARG A 536 -20.46 -22.07 -8.53
CA ARG A 536 -20.05 -20.79 -9.13
C ARG A 536 -18.53 -20.62 -9.06
N PRO A 537 -17.92 -19.80 -9.94
CA PRO A 537 -16.51 -19.42 -9.83
C PRO A 537 -16.19 -18.81 -8.46
N ASN A 538 -15.12 -19.30 -7.82
CA ASN A 538 -14.51 -18.66 -6.65
C ASN A 538 -13.58 -17.51 -7.10
N ALA A 539 -12.99 -16.77 -6.16
CA ALA A 539 -12.12 -15.63 -6.47
C ALA A 539 -10.97 -16.00 -7.42
N GLN A 540 -10.35 -17.19 -7.25
CA GLN A 540 -9.26 -17.64 -8.12
C GLN A 540 -9.76 -17.90 -9.54
N ALA A 541 -10.88 -18.61 -9.66
CA ALA A 541 -11.47 -18.98 -10.94
C ALA A 541 -11.93 -17.74 -11.74
N VAL A 542 -12.52 -16.76 -11.06
CA VAL A 542 -12.87 -15.45 -11.63
C VAL A 542 -11.61 -14.76 -12.14
N SER A 543 -10.58 -14.66 -11.33
CA SER A 543 -9.38 -13.90 -11.69
C SER A 543 -8.57 -14.49 -12.83
N SER A 544 -8.37 -15.81 -12.82
CA SER A 544 -7.65 -16.50 -13.88
C SER A 544 -8.42 -16.48 -15.21
N THR A 545 -9.76 -16.39 -15.17
CA THR A 545 -10.61 -16.18 -16.36
C THR A 545 -10.44 -14.77 -16.94
N TRP A 546 -10.51 -13.75 -16.08
CA TRP A 546 -10.25 -12.36 -16.49
C TRP A 546 -8.85 -12.21 -17.09
N TYR A 547 -7.81 -12.70 -16.39
CA TYR A 547 -6.43 -12.71 -16.89
C TYR A 547 -6.30 -13.34 -18.28
N ALA A 548 -6.97 -14.48 -18.50
CA ALA A 548 -6.96 -15.15 -19.80
C ALA A 548 -7.54 -14.26 -20.90
N TRP A 549 -8.71 -13.65 -20.68
CA TRP A 549 -9.35 -12.75 -21.64
C TRP A 549 -8.48 -11.53 -21.96
N GLY A 550 -7.95 -10.85 -20.94
CA GLY A 550 -7.07 -9.69 -21.14
C GLY A 550 -5.79 -10.02 -21.92
N ARG A 551 -5.25 -11.22 -21.72
CA ARG A 551 -4.08 -11.73 -22.45
C ARG A 551 -4.38 -12.06 -23.91
N MET A 552 -5.61 -12.44 -24.25
CA MET A 552 -6.00 -12.83 -25.62
C MET A 552 -6.34 -11.65 -26.52
N GLY A 553 -6.53 -10.44 -25.98
CA GLY A 553 -6.45 -9.14 -26.67
C GLY A 553 -7.51 -8.86 -27.77
N ALA A 554 -7.55 -9.69 -28.80
CA ALA A 554 -8.53 -9.67 -29.88
C ALA A 554 -9.81 -10.48 -29.55
N TYR A 555 -9.82 -11.25 -28.47
CA TYR A 555 -11.03 -11.95 -28.03
C TYR A 555 -12.00 -11.00 -27.32
N LEU A 556 -13.26 -11.03 -27.75
CA LEU A 556 -14.38 -10.25 -27.23
C LEU A 556 -15.39 -11.20 -26.58
N PRO A 557 -15.48 -11.26 -25.23
CA PRO A 557 -16.51 -12.06 -24.57
C PRO A 557 -17.89 -11.44 -24.79
N GLY A 558 -18.91 -12.28 -24.92
CA GLY A 558 -20.30 -11.86 -24.98
C GLY A 558 -20.71 -11.10 -23.73
N THR A 559 -21.45 -9.99 -23.92
CA THR A 559 -21.84 -9.06 -22.85
C THR A 559 -22.46 -9.78 -21.66
N ARG A 560 -23.42 -10.68 -21.90
CA ARG A 560 -24.09 -11.44 -20.83
C ARG A 560 -23.15 -12.24 -19.93
N VAL A 561 -22.11 -12.88 -20.48
CA VAL A 561 -21.18 -13.70 -19.69
C VAL A 561 -20.14 -12.82 -19.01
N ARG A 562 -19.68 -11.76 -19.68
CA ARG A 562 -18.80 -10.73 -19.11
C ARG A 562 -19.45 -10.03 -17.91
N ASP A 563 -20.71 -9.62 -18.05
CA ASP A 563 -21.42 -8.86 -17.03
C ASP A 563 -21.77 -9.76 -15.84
N ALA A 564 -22.17 -11.02 -16.08
CA ALA A 564 -22.34 -12.02 -15.01
C ALA A 564 -21.01 -12.35 -14.28
N LEU A 565 -19.87 -12.36 -14.99
CA LEU A 565 -18.55 -12.51 -14.37
C LEU A 565 -18.18 -11.29 -13.53
N TRP A 566 -18.56 -10.09 -13.97
CA TRP A 566 -18.39 -8.85 -13.22
C TRP A 566 -19.23 -8.84 -11.94
N ASP A 567 -20.53 -9.14 -12.02
CA ASP A 567 -21.41 -9.27 -10.85
C ASP A 567 -20.87 -10.29 -9.85
N ARG A 568 -20.32 -11.41 -10.35
CA ARG A 568 -19.65 -12.41 -9.51
C ARG A 568 -18.36 -11.88 -8.87
N THR A 569 -17.58 -11.08 -9.59
CA THR A 569 -16.37 -10.41 -9.07
C THR A 569 -16.75 -9.46 -7.93
N TYR A 570 -17.80 -8.66 -8.13
CA TYR A 570 -18.30 -7.70 -7.15
C TYR A 570 -18.87 -8.38 -5.90
N ALA A 571 -19.72 -9.40 -6.06
CA ALA A 571 -20.28 -10.15 -4.94
C ALA A 571 -19.20 -10.86 -4.10
N LEU A 572 -18.14 -11.38 -4.74
CA LEU A 572 -17.00 -11.97 -4.03
C LEU A 572 -16.17 -10.92 -3.28
N ALA A 573 -16.04 -9.70 -3.82
CA ALA A 573 -15.38 -8.59 -3.11
C ALA A 573 -16.19 -8.18 -1.86
N LEU A 574 -17.50 -8.00 -1.98
CA LEU A 574 -18.38 -7.66 -0.84
C LEU A 574 -18.41 -8.75 0.24
N ASN A 575 -18.39 -10.04 -0.14
CA ASN A 575 -18.31 -11.13 0.84
C ASN A 575 -16.93 -11.25 1.52
N PHE A 576 -15.87 -10.72 0.89
CA PHE A 576 -14.55 -10.62 1.51
C PHE A 576 -14.48 -9.57 2.63
N ASP A 577 -15.32 -8.53 2.58
CA ASP A 577 -15.45 -7.55 3.66
C ASP A 577 -16.28 -8.06 4.85
N SER A 578 -17.19 -9.02 4.62
CA SER A 578 -18.09 -9.54 5.67
C SER A 578 -17.62 -10.82 6.37
N GLN A 579 -16.77 -11.64 5.74
CA GLN A 579 -16.25 -12.89 6.34
C GLN A 579 -14.72 -12.92 6.41
N GLY A 580 -14.21 -12.64 7.61
CA GLY A 580 -12.78 -12.71 7.90
C GLY A 580 -12.21 -14.13 7.85
N LEU A 581 -11.51 -14.44 6.76
CA LEU A 581 -10.63 -15.60 6.54
C LEU A 581 -11.32 -16.98 6.37
N GLY A 582 -11.26 -17.49 5.14
CA GLY A 582 -11.43 -18.90 4.79
C GLY A 582 -10.65 -19.23 3.51
N GLU A 583 -9.71 -20.18 3.60
CA GLU A 583 -8.92 -20.84 2.55
C GLU A 583 -8.90 -20.24 1.11
N GLY A 584 -7.76 -19.67 0.71
CA GLY A 584 -7.56 -19.26 -0.70
C GLY A 584 -6.47 -18.22 -1.00
N ALA A 585 -5.34 -18.21 -0.28
CA ALA A 585 -4.37 -17.11 -0.33
C ALA A 585 -3.71 -16.82 -1.71
N ALA A 586 -3.78 -17.76 -2.67
CA ALA A 586 -3.32 -17.53 -4.04
C ALA A 586 -4.32 -16.71 -4.89
N ALA A 587 -5.60 -16.70 -4.54
CA ALA A 587 -6.67 -16.03 -5.28
C ALA A 587 -6.64 -14.50 -5.12
N SER A 588 -6.28 -14.02 -3.92
CA SER A 588 -6.47 -12.62 -3.53
C SER A 588 -5.59 -11.64 -4.30
N LYS A 589 -4.39 -12.06 -4.72
CA LYS A 589 -3.45 -11.22 -5.46
C LYS A 589 -3.91 -10.91 -6.89
N GLU A 590 -4.53 -11.89 -7.57
CA GLU A 590 -4.88 -11.70 -8.97
C GLU A 590 -6.13 -10.81 -9.12
N VAL A 591 -7.15 -10.94 -8.26
CA VAL A 591 -8.42 -10.18 -8.40
C VAL A 591 -8.20 -8.68 -8.21
N HIS A 592 -7.45 -8.31 -7.17
CA HIS A 592 -7.27 -6.90 -6.77
C HIS A 592 -6.30 -6.15 -7.71
N ALA A 593 -5.36 -6.86 -8.36
CA ALA A 593 -4.54 -6.31 -9.42
C ALA A 593 -5.29 -6.16 -10.76
N TRP A 594 -6.49 -6.73 -10.90
CA TRP A 594 -7.24 -6.73 -12.16
C TRP A 594 -8.22 -5.57 -12.28
N THR A 595 -8.97 -5.26 -11.21
CA THR A 595 -9.87 -4.10 -11.17
C THR A 595 -9.14 -2.76 -11.35
N SER A 596 -7.86 -2.68 -10.98
CA SER A 596 -7.01 -1.50 -11.19
C SER A 596 -6.44 -1.37 -12.61
N THR A 597 -6.46 -2.44 -13.42
CA THR A 597 -5.68 -2.52 -14.67
C THR A 597 -6.56 -2.69 -15.91
N PHE A 598 -7.81 -3.12 -15.77
CA PHE A 598 -8.74 -3.31 -16.89
C PHE A 598 -9.88 -2.29 -16.87
N ASN A 599 -9.74 -1.21 -17.63
CA ASN A 599 -10.83 -0.29 -17.93
C ASN A 599 -11.51 -0.72 -19.25
N PRO A 600 -12.76 -1.23 -19.24
CA PRO A 600 -13.40 -1.76 -20.45
C PRO A 600 -13.59 -0.72 -21.57
N THR A 601 -13.60 0.58 -21.22
CA THR A 601 -13.79 1.68 -22.18
C THR A 601 -12.58 1.92 -23.07
N SER A 602 -11.35 1.58 -22.64
CA SER A 602 -10.13 1.83 -23.43
C SER A 602 -9.77 0.71 -24.41
N ALA A 603 -10.38 -0.47 -24.31
CA ALA A 603 -10.04 -1.63 -25.14
C ALA A 603 -10.90 -1.75 -26.43
N PHE A 604 -12.06 -1.09 -26.51
CA PHE A 604 -13.05 -1.34 -27.57
C PHE A 604 -13.54 -0.11 -28.34
N SER A 605 -12.76 0.98 -28.36
CA SER A 605 -13.05 2.13 -29.23
C SER A 605 -12.60 1.91 -30.68
N SER A 606 -13.20 0.94 -31.38
CA SER A 606 -13.11 0.87 -32.84
C SER A 606 -14.01 1.95 -33.46
N ARG A 607 -13.40 2.88 -34.21
CA ARG A 607 -14.09 4.04 -34.79
C ARG A 607 -15.14 3.62 -35.84
N PRO A 608 -16.34 4.21 -35.82
CA PRO A 608 -17.10 4.49 -37.04
C PRO A 608 -16.47 5.68 -37.78
N TRP A 609 -16.29 5.56 -39.09
CA TRP A 609 -15.69 6.56 -39.96
C TRP A 609 -16.78 7.26 -40.79
N SER A 610 -16.84 8.61 -40.79
CA SER A 610 -17.61 9.48 -41.71
C SER A 610 -17.40 10.97 -41.34
N PRO A 611 -17.65 11.97 -42.23
CA PRO A 611 -16.59 12.58 -43.06
C PRO A 611 -16.37 14.10 -42.79
N PRO A 612 -15.37 14.75 -43.41
CA PRO A 612 -15.02 16.15 -43.13
C PRO A 612 -15.66 17.16 -44.09
N CYS A 613 -16.15 18.30 -43.57
CA CYS A 613 -16.19 19.66 -44.18
C CYS A 613 -17.18 20.59 -43.44
N PRO A 614 -17.10 21.94 -43.58
CA PRO A 614 -15.89 22.77 -43.73
C PRO A 614 -15.92 24.04 -42.83
N SER A 615 -14.89 24.86 -42.97
CA SER A 615 -14.67 26.19 -42.38
C SER A 615 -15.85 27.19 -42.41
N ALA A 616 -15.91 28.05 -41.39
CA ALA A 616 -16.37 29.44 -41.52
C ALA A 616 -15.41 30.37 -40.76
N SER A 617 -15.00 31.47 -41.40
CA SER A 617 -14.07 32.49 -40.90
C SER A 617 -14.80 33.76 -40.47
N GLU A 618 -14.12 34.60 -39.69
CA GLU A 618 -14.49 35.99 -39.36
C GLU A 618 -15.76 36.10 -38.47
N TRP A 619 -15.88 37.05 -37.53
CA TRP A 619 -15.63 38.49 -37.62
C TRP A 619 -14.81 39.06 -36.44
N ALA A 620 -14.24 40.25 -36.66
CA ALA A 620 -13.56 41.06 -35.64
C ALA A 620 -14.23 42.44 -35.48
N TYR A 621 -14.34 42.94 -34.25
CA TYR A 621 -14.52 44.33 -33.77
C TYR A 621 -14.67 44.22 -32.22
N GLY A 622 -14.20 45.12 -31.36
CA GLY A 622 -13.39 46.34 -31.50
C GLY A 622 -13.00 46.84 -30.08
N SER A 623 -11.99 47.70 -29.98
CA SER A 623 -11.35 48.16 -28.72
C SER A 623 -12.11 49.29 -27.98
N ALA A 624 -12.07 49.32 -26.63
CA ALA A 624 -11.97 50.57 -25.83
C ALA A 624 -11.69 50.32 -24.31
N ASP A 625 -10.73 51.09 -23.79
CA ASP A 625 -10.51 51.57 -22.40
C ASP A 625 -10.53 53.15 -22.53
N PRO A 626 -10.62 54.05 -21.52
CA PRO A 626 -10.44 53.86 -20.07
C PRO A 626 -11.26 54.73 -19.05
N SER A 627 -11.04 54.45 -17.75
CA SER A 627 -10.86 55.41 -16.62
C SER A 627 -12.02 56.08 -15.82
N ILE A 628 -11.67 56.48 -14.58
CA ILE A 628 -12.35 57.34 -13.57
C ILE A 628 -13.39 56.63 -12.66
N GLY A 629 -13.39 56.76 -11.31
CA GLY A 629 -12.56 57.60 -10.42
C GLY A 629 -12.75 57.34 -8.90
N MET A 630 -12.06 58.13 -8.06
CA MET A 630 -11.93 58.03 -6.59
C MET A 630 -13.24 58.29 -5.80
N TRP A 631 -13.32 57.80 -4.53
CA TRP A 631 -13.29 58.62 -3.29
C TRP A 631 -13.61 57.78 -2.03
N ALA A 632 -13.08 58.19 -0.87
CA ALA A 632 -13.42 57.68 0.46
C ALA A 632 -13.76 58.85 1.41
N PRO A 633 -14.48 58.61 2.53
CA PRO A 633 -14.37 59.53 3.67
C PRO A 633 -14.33 58.85 5.07
N GLY A 634 -13.27 59.17 5.82
CA GLY A 634 -13.38 60.02 7.03
C GLY A 634 -14.02 59.49 8.33
N PRO A 635 -13.25 59.34 9.44
CA PRO A 635 -13.76 59.11 10.79
C PRO A 635 -14.03 60.42 11.59
N SER A 636 -14.67 60.31 12.77
CA SER A 636 -14.96 61.43 13.68
C SER A 636 -14.31 61.28 15.08
N SER A 637 -14.25 62.37 15.85
CA SER A 637 -13.24 62.62 16.88
C SER A 637 -13.74 62.77 18.33
N ARG A 638 -12.86 62.46 19.30
CA ARG A 638 -12.72 62.95 20.70
C ARG A 638 -11.54 62.18 21.34
N GLY A 639 -10.69 62.68 22.24
CA GLY A 639 -10.51 64.02 22.80
C GLY A 639 -9.85 63.97 24.20
N SER A 640 -8.87 64.84 24.47
CA SER A 640 -8.16 65.08 25.77
C SER A 640 -6.89 64.25 26.09
N SER A 641 -6.16 64.68 27.12
CA SER A 641 -4.69 64.70 27.19
C SER A 641 -4.09 64.29 28.54
N ARG A 642 -2.82 63.79 28.55
CA ARG A 642 -1.68 64.40 29.27
C ARG A 642 -0.35 63.60 29.17
N GLN A 643 0.71 64.33 28.80
CA GLN A 643 2.09 64.35 29.33
C GLN A 643 2.81 63.06 29.79
N GLY A 644 4.03 62.84 29.27
CA GLY A 644 5.11 62.17 30.00
C GLY A 644 6.14 61.44 29.13
N SER A 645 7.34 62.01 28.94
CA SER A 645 8.50 61.30 28.37
C SER A 645 9.80 61.84 28.97
N PRO A 646 10.74 60.97 29.34
CA PRO A 646 12.11 61.03 28.80
C PRO A 646 12.67 59.61 28.47
N THR A 647 13.35 59.36 27.34
CA THR A 647 14.79 59.57 27.03
C THR A 647 15.84 59.09 28.04
N ARG A 648 16.73 58.19 27.55
CA ARG A 648 18.19 58.05 27.85
C ARG A 648 18.63 57.66 29.28
N VAL A 649 19.81 57.08 29.54
CA VAL A 649 20.75 56.17 28.83
C VAL A 649 21.85 55.75 29.85
N GLN A 650 22.47 54.58 29.67
CA GLN A 650 23.80 54.17 30.22
C GLN A 650 24.03 53.76 31.71
N ASP A 651 25.03 52.89 31.81
CA ASP A 651 26.07 52.71 32.84
C ASP A 651 25.83 52.03 34.20
N ALA A 652 26.22 50.74 34.22
CA ALA A 652 27.45 50.21 34.85
C ALA A 652 27.61 50.02 36.39
N THR A 653 28.55 49.10 36.68
CA THR A 653 29.36 48.88 37.90
C THR A 653 28.82 48.13 39.14
N ASN A 654 29.43 46.95 39.31
CA ASN A 654 30.16 46.44 40.49
C ASN A 654 29.46 45.82 41.73
N ALA A 655 29.81 44.53 41.91
CA ALA A 655 30.18 43.82 43.16
C ALA A 655 29.06 43.56 44.22
N VAL A 656 29.01 42.41 44.90
CA VAL A 656 30.04 41.77 45.75
C VAL A 656 29.72 40.27 45.99
N ALA A 657 30.77 39.43 46.01
CA ALA A 657 31.03 38.15 46.73
C ALA A 657 29.85 37.28 47.29
N TRP A 658 29.91 35.93 47.26
CA TRP A 658 30.98 35.12 47.89
C TRP A 658 31.28 33.75 47.22
N ARG A 659 32.57 33.38 47.35
CA ARG A 659 33.29 32.07 47.33
C ARG A 659 32.43 30.79 47.29
N GLY A 660 32.86 29.67 46.71
CA GLY A 660 34.20 29.14 46.34
C GLY A 660 34.15 27.60 46.55
N MET A 661 35.07 26.72 46.13
CA MET A 661 36.39 26.76 45.47
C MET A 661 36.28 25.91 44.17
N GLY A 662 37.13 26.00 43.14
CA GLY A 662 38.61 26.10 43.12
C GLY A 662 39.22 24.69 43.17
N GLY A 663 40.03 24.23 42.21
CA GLY A 663 40.53 24.85 40.98
C GLY A 663 40.91 23.81 39.91
N ALA A 664 41.03 24.24 38.66
CA ALA A 664 42.30 24.38 37.92
C ALA A 664 42.58 23.14 37.04
N LEU A 665 42.41 23.23 35.71
CA LEU A 665 43.28 23.89 34.72
C LEU A 665 44.69 23.31 34.67
N GLY A 666 45.03 22.80 33.49
CA GLY A 666 46.33 22.30 33.10
C GLY A 666 46.23 21.73 31.69
N ASP A 667 46.48 22.56 30.67
CA ASP A 667 46.78 22.08 29.33
C ASP A 667 47.96 21.11 29.40
N LEU A 668 48.00 20.08 28.53
CA LEU A 668 49.25 19.64 27.91
C LEU A 668 49.02 18.74 26.68
N ASP A 669 49.79 19.15 25.68
CA ASP A 669 50.12 18.65 24.34
C ASP A 669 50.25 17.14 24.07
N LEU A 670 50.51 16.84 22.79
CA LEU A 670 50.57 15.55 22.12
C LEU A 670 51.80 14.68 22.42
N ASP A 671 51.67 13.44 21.95
CA ASP A 671 52.68 12.44 21.59
C ASP A 671 53.35 11.53 22.63
N SER A 672 53.33 10.24 22.23
CA SER A 672 54.36 9.20 22.40
C SER A 672 54.16 8.04 23.39
N TRP A 673 54.08 6.85 22.78
CA TRP A 673 54.87 5.64 23.06
C TRP A 673 54.58 4.70 24.27
N SER A 674 54.21 3.48 23.87
CA SER A 674 54.81 2.18 24.28
C SER A 674 54.66 1.61 25.70
N SER A 675 53.92 0.49 25.74
CA SER A 675 54.30 -0.79 26.37
C SER A 675 54.62 -0.89 27.88
N ALA A 676 53.66 -1.50 28.59
CA ALA A 676 53.81 -2.81 29.28
C ALA A 676 54.10 -2.89 30.80
N VAL A 677 53.55 -3.99 31.35
CA VAL A 677 53.85 -4.69 32.63
C VAL A 677 53.43 -3.98 33.93
N TRP A 678 52.40 -4.54 34.62
CA TRP A 678 52.56 -5.11 35.97
C TRP A 678 51.39 -6.02 36.39
N SER A 679 51.71 -7.23 36.83
CA SER A 679 50.93 -8.12 37.72
C SER A 679 51.85 -8.44 38.92
N PRO A 680 51.34 -8.63 40.16
CA PRO A 680 50.80 -9.93 40.63
C PRO A 680 49.60 -9.74 41.59
N ALA A 681 48.97 -10.72 42.28
CA ALA A 681 49.08 -12.18 42.45
C ALA A 681 47.65 -12.74 42.72
N GLY A 682 47.34 -14.05 42.81
CA GLY A 682 48.08 -15.29 42.55
C GLY A 682 47.34 -16.52 43.14
N ALA A 683 47.56 -17.72 42.57
CA ALA A 683 47.26 -19.07 43.12
C ALA A 683 45.78 -19.47 43.41
N GLN A 684 45.31 -20.73 43.24
CA GLN A 684 45.97 -21.99 42.84
C GLN A 684 44.95 -23.00 42.24
N SER A 685 45.33 -23.62 41.11
CA SER A 685 45.14 -25.03 40.67
C SER A 685 44.03 -25.95 41.23
N GLY A 686 43.28 -26.62 40.33
CA GLY A 686 42.62 -27.91 40.61
C GLY A 686 41.64 -28.42 39.54
N GLY A 687 41.78 -29.68 39.11
CA GLY A 687 40.82 -30.45 38.28
C GLY A 687 41.47 -31.72 37.70
N PRO A 688 40.74 -32.60 36.97
CA PRO A 688 39.30 -32.87 36.88
C PRO A 688 38.96 -34.30 37.40
N PRO A 689 37.74 -34.88 37.21
CA PRO A 689 37.38 -35.52 35.92
C PRO A 689 35.89 -35.41 35.48
N ALA A 690 35.68 -35.80 34.22
CA ALA A 690 34.48 -35.69 33.38
C ALA A 690 33.18 -36.37 33.86
N LEU A 691 32.03 -35.92 33.31
CA LEU A 691 31.22 -36.72 32.36
C LEU A 691 30.05 -35.96 31.67
N ARG A 692 29.85 -36.27 30.38
CA ARG A 692 28.64 -36.10 29.52
C ARG A 692 28.24 -34.71 28.99
N SER A 693 28.90 -34.36 27.89
CA SER A 693 28.33 -33.94 26.60
C SER A 693 26.80 -33.76 26.46
N GLU A 694 26.41 -32.58 25.97
CA GLU A 694 25.57 -32.43 24.77
C GLU A 694 26.13 -31.26 23.95
N ALA A 695 26.11 -31.36 22.62
CA ALA A 695 26.85 -30.47 21.72
C ALA A 695 25.94 -29.49 20.99
N ALA A 696 26.30 -28.21 20.98
CA ALA A 696 25.76 -27.22 20.07
C ALA A 696 26.89 -26.74 19.15
N GLU A 697 26.90 -27.24 17.91
CA GLU A 697 27.87 -26.80 16.89
C GLU A 697 27.51 -25.41 16.39
N PHE A 698 28.43 -24.45 16.59
CA PHE A 698 28.47 -23.23 15.81
C PHE A 698 29.08 -23.54 14.43
N THR A 699 28.27 -23.50 13.38
CA THR A 699 28.76 -23.65 11.99
C THR A 699 28.44 -22.40 11.19
N ALA A 700 29.50 -21.70 10.76
CA ALA A 700 29.39 -20.53 9.90
C ALA A 700 29.20 -20.95 8.42
N ALA A 701 28.15 -20.42 7.78
CA ALA A 701 27.98 -20.37 6.33
C ALA A 701 26.92 -19.29 6.00
N GLY A 702 27.03 -18.49 4.95
CA GLY A 702 28.12 -18.32 4.00
C GLY A 702 27.79 -17.17 3.04
N LEU A 703 28.77 -16.33 2.70
CA LEU A 703 28.61 -15.23 1.75
C LEU A 703 28.94 -15.69 0.31
N PHE A 704 28.45 -14.96 -0.68
CA PHE A 704 28.72 -15.03 -2.14
C PHE A 704 28.04 -16.12 -2.98
N LEU A 705 27.35 -15.64 -4.03
CA LEU A 705 27.74 -15.94 -5.42
C LEU A 705 27.52 -14.70 -6.33
N THR A 706 28.54 -13.86 -6.46
CA THR A 706 28.68 -12.92 -7.59
C THR A 706 29.58 -13.58 -8.64
N ASN A 707 29.09 -13.73 -9.87
CA ASN A 707 29.73 -14.59 -10.85
C ASN A 707 30.55 -13.79 -11.89
N ARG A 708 31.89 -13.75 -11.74
CA ARG A 708 32.91 -13.65 -12.84
C ARG A 708 34.34 -13.63 -12.27
N PRO A 709 35.30 -14.40 -12.84
CA PRO A 709 36.68 -14.38 -12.40
C PRO A 709 37.55 -13.40 -13.20
N ALA A 710 38.38 -12.62 -12.50
CA ALA A 710 39.56 -11.97 -13.07
C ALA A 710 40.73 -12.21 -12.12
N GLN A 711 41.75 -12.94 -12.58
CA GLN A 711 42.95 -13.20 -11.78
C GLN A 711 43.86 -11.97 -11.77
N LEU A 712 44.29 -11.55 -10.58
CA LEU A 712 45.41 -10.63 -10.41
C LEU A 712 46.30 -11.15 -9.28
N ARG A 713 47.51 -11.58 -9.64
CA ARG A 713 48.57 -11.91 -8.68
C ARG A 713 49.21 -10.60 -8.21
N VAL A 714 49.41 -10.48 -6.90
CA VAL A 714 50.15 -9.37 -6.30
C VAL A 714 51.64 -9.73 -6.20
N ARG A 715 52.48 -8.81 -6.69
CA ARG A 715 53.74 -8.41 -6.07
C ARG A 715 53.86 -6.90 -6.21
#